data_AF-A0A956WCB4-F1
#
_entry.id   AF-A0A956WCB4-F1
#
_cell.length_a   1.000
_cell.length_b   1.000
_cell.length_c   1.000
_cell.angle_alpha   90.00
_cell.angle_beta   90.00
_cell.angle_gamma   90.00
#
_symmetry.space_group_name_H-M   'P 1'
#
loop_
_entity.id
_entity.type
_entity.pdbx_description
1 polymer ?
#
loop_
_entity_poly.entity_id
_entity_poly.type
_entity_poly.pdbx_seq_one_letter_code
_entity_poly.pdbx_strand_id
1 'polypeptide(L)'
;MTDCIGPLSLYDVNVQFDVRVPMPDGAFLAGNLYLPSNADLDRSWPAILTLIPYHKDGRGGNGLLYAYHRHFASRGYAVLHLDIRGTGGSGGSLMRSMDGRERLDGFAAVEWVAAQDWCTGAVGAWGISYGGITSLAIAETRPPSLQAIVPIHAPTDNYESMIVHRGCRLMFWPDPHWGAGMVPSNLMPPLRDADDSEALELWRDRLEQDPWIFDWYGAPPSERYWVEQGIDAARIDVPTLVICGWQDAYPDSVDEYWSQLRGPKRLLYGPWKHVMPEHSRHLPTNALALVDRWWDRWLKGIDNGVDREPPVGIFVQGVDEWRSEREWPPARGVPSTLFLAAGGALSSDVPDGAWTTYTYDARAGLESVAYDACTPSVPYPQDQSADDLLSVTYTSAPLSAALEVTGTPIIRLVFATDVERSAIHLVAKLCDVYPSGRSDLVTFEVERGDHAIAMGEIDDIPYWGIEFTMRPTSYVFAAGHALRLSVSGSNFPYVWPTPFNYSLQIRSGSEGSWVRLPIVGEQEAKLPPPSFAEVGGLPIAEMQGGVDRYWTHQEISSRVVSFEGLRASTIQVESNASLSISQHFVLSVDADHPSRANTRTHTEWTLDRPAARIETRVDTITTLTEARVHAEIDLEGSPYVRKDWSRAMSEGGHGRGEQVV
;
A
#
# COMPACT_ATOMS: atom_id res chain seq x y z
N MET A 1 -39.37 -3.07 -9.80
CA MET A 1 -39.53 -3.77 -11.09
C MET A 1 -38.22 -4.48 -11.35
N THR A 2 -38.20 -5.72 -10.92
CA THR A 2 -37.18 -6.75 -11.14
C THR A 2 -37.31 -7.31 -12.57
N ASP A 3 -36.19 -7.78 -13.09
CA ASP A 3 -35.96 -8.45 -14.38
C ASP A 3 -35.94 -7.61 -15.65
N CYS A 4 -34.73 -7.42 -16.21
CA CYS A 4 -34.34 -7.90 -17.54
C CYS A 4 -32.86 -7.53 -17.84
N ILE A 5 -31.91 -8.28 -17.28
CA ILE A 5 -30.62 -8.52 -17.94
C ILE A 5 -30.45 -10.04 -17.91
N GLY A 6 -30.82 -10.71 -19.01
CA GLY A 6 -30.46 -12.12 -19.18
C GLY A 6 -28.94 -12.29 -19.09
N PRO A 7 -28.41 -13.51 -18.92
CA PRO A 7 -26.97 -13.71 -18.84
C PRO A 7 -26.34 -13.08 -20.09
N LEU A 8 -25.55 -12.01 -19.90
CA LEU A 8 -24.75 -11.44 -20.98
C LEU A 8 -23.92 -12.61 -21.53
N SER A 9 -24.14 -12.96 -22.80
CA SER A 9 -23.32 -13.94 -23.47
C SER A 9 -21.88 -13.42 -23.43
N LEU A 10 -21.01 -14.07 -22.66
CA LEU A 10 -19.61 -13.72 -22.58
C LEU A 10 -18.95 -13.99 -23.94
N TYR A 11 -18.02 -13.12 -24.32
CA TYR A 11 -17.15 -13.34 -25.46
C TYR A 11 -16.04 -14.32 -25.08
N ASP A 12 -15.62 -15.15 -26.04
CA ASP A 12 -14.30 -15.75 -25.97
C ASP A 12 -13.24 -14.63 -25.97
N VAL A 13 -12.02 -14.94 -25.51
CA VAL A 13 -10.94 -13.93 -25.40
C VAL A 13 -9.74 -14.37 -26.21
N ASN A 14 -9.36 -13.55 -27.19
CA ASN A 14 -8.09 -13.66 -27.91
C ASN A 14 -7.04 -12.77 -27.24
N VAL A 15 -5.83 -13.27 -27.06
CA VAL A 15 -4.73 -12.51 -26.46
C VAL A 15 -3.64 -12.32 -27.51
N GLN A 16 -3.34 -11.05 -27.81
CA GLN A 16 -2.18 -10.66 -28.62
C GLN A 16 -1.06 -10.25 -27.67
N PHE A 17 0.07 -10.92 -27.76
CA PHE A 17 1.22 -10.67 -26.91
C PHE A 17 2.19 -9.70 -27.58
N ASP A 18 2.92 -8.94 -26.77
CA ASP A 18 3.98 -8.03 -27.21
C ASP A 18 3.55 -6.96 -28.23
N VAL A 19 2.33 -6.44 -28.05
CA VAL A 19 1.87 -5.24 -28.74
C VAL A 19 2.76 -4.07 -28.35
N ARG A 20 3.32 -3.37 -29.34
CA ARG A 20 4.23 -2.23 -29.13
C ARG A 20 3.47 -0.92 -29.24
N VAL A 21 3.43 -0.17 -28.14
CA VAL A 21 2.86 1.18 -28.08
C VAL A 21 4.00 2.19 -28.23
N PRO A 22 4.10 2.90 -29.38
CA PRO A 22 5.17 3.86 -29.60
C PRO A 22 4.99 5.10 -28.71
N MET A 23 6.06 5.52 -28.06
CA MET A 23 6.11 6.74 -27.27
C MET A 23 6.61 7.91 -28.13
N PRO A 24 6.22 9.17 -27.81
CA PRO A 24 6.61 10.34 -28.62
C PRO A 24 8.13 10.54 -28.77
N ASP A 25 8.92 10.01 -27.84
CA ASP A 25 10.38 10.10 -27.84
C ASP A 25 11.08 8.96 -28.58
N GLY A 26 10.33 8.07 -29.25
CA GLY A 26 10.87 6.96 -30.04
C GLY A 26 11.08 5.66 -29.26
N ALA A 27 10.88 5.66 -27.94
CA ALA A 27 10.78 4.41 -27.19
C ALA A 27 9.45 3.70 -27.47
N PHE A 28 9.27 2.52 -26.89
CA PHE A 28 7.99 1.81 -26.93
C PHE A 28 7.69 1.15 -25.59
N LEU A 29 6.41 1.02 -25.27
CA LEU A 29 5.93 0.15 -24.20
C LEU A 29 5.42 -1.15 -24.80
N ALA A 30 5.80 -2.30 -24.23
CA ALA A 30 5.30 -3.61 -24.62
C ALA A 30 4.07 -3.97 -23.80
N GLY A 31 3.09 -4.61 -24.44
CA GLY A 31 1.84 -4.97 -23.80
C GLY A 31 1.20 -6.25 -24.28
N ASN A 32 0.34 -6.81 -23.42
CA ASN A 32 -0.55 -7.91 -23.75
C ASN A 32 -1.96 -7.35 -23.92
N LEU A 33 -2.50 -7.50 -25.13
CA LEU A 33 -3.81 -7.01 -25.54
C LEU A 33 -4.82 -8.16 -25.55
N TYR A 34 -5.82 -8.07 -24.68
CA TYR A 34 -6.92 -9.01 -24.57
C TYR A 34 -8.12 -8.44 -25.32
N LEU A 35 -8.56 -9.13 -26.36
CA LEU A 35 -9.68 -8.71 -27.20
C LEU A 35 -10.84 -9.72 -27.09
N PRO A 36 -12.10 -9.24 -27.05
CA PRO A 36 -13.26 -10.10 -27.25
C PRO A 36 -13.18 -10.76 -28.63
N SER A 37 -13.48 -12.06 -28.73
CA SER A 37 -13.49 -12.81 -30.00
C SER A 37 -14.89 -13.31 -30.37
N ASN A 38 -15.33 -13.00 -31.59
CA ASN A 38 -16.38 -13.69 -32.35
C ASN A 38 -16.39 -13.23 -33.83
N ALA A 39 -16.99 -14.02 -34.74
CA ALA A 39 -16.82 -13.94 -36.20
C ALA A 39 -17.36 -12.68 -36.94
N ASP A 40 -18.09 -11.79 -36.26
CA ASP A 40 -18.59 -10.52 -36.82
C ASP A 40 -17.72 -9.34 -36.34
N LEU A 41 -16.54 -9.16 -36.95
CA LEU A 41 -15.51 -8.20 -36.54
C LEU A 41 -15.75 -6.74 -36.98
N ASP A 42 -17.00 -6.31 -37.15
CA ASP A 42 -17.37 -4.90 -37.42
C ASP A 42 -17.60 -4.08 -36.12
N ARG A 43 -17.09 -4.54 -34.97
CA ARG A 43 -17.32 -3.90 -33.66
C ARG A 43 -16.04 -3.37 -33.03
N SER A 44 -16.09 -2.12 -32.58
CA SER A 44 -15.13 -1.51 -31.67
C SER A 44 -15.58 -1.64 -30.22
N TRP A 45 -14.62 -1.63 -29.29
CA TRP A 45 -14.81 -1.84 -27.86
C TRP A 45 -14.25 -0.66 -27.06
N PRO A 46 -14.85 -0.27 -25.92
CA PRO A 46 -14.13 0.54 -24.95
C PRO A 46 -12.90 -0.22 -24.44
N ALA A 47 -11.86 0.52 -24.05
CA ALA A 47 -10.60 -0.07 -23.60
C ALA A 47 -10.34 0.16 -22.10
N ILE A 48 -9.63 -0.78 -21.47
CA ILE A 48 -9.13 -0.67 -20.09
C ILE A 48 -7.62 -0.84 -20.11
N LEU A 49 -6.91 0.12 -19.52
CA LEU A 49 -5.46 0.18 -19.47
C LEU A 49 -4.94 -0.14 -18.06
N THR A 50 -3.85 -0.93 -17.99
CA THR A 50 -3.03 -1.13 -16.79
C THR A 50 -1.57 -0.89 -17.14
N LEU A 51 -0.83 -0.18 -16.29
CA LEU A 51 0.58 0.16 -16.48
C LEU A 51 1.36 -0.11 -15.18
N ILE A 52 2.21 -1.16 -15.15
CA ILE A 52 2.94 -1.61 -13.94
C ILE A 52 4.33 -2.20 -14.29
N PRO A 53 5.27 -2.28 -13.34
CA PRO A 53 6.64 -2.77 -13.60
C PRO A 53 6.86 -4.26 -13.35
N TYR A 54 5.78 -5.04 -13.16
CA TYR A 54 5.85 -6.39 -12.60
C TYR A 54 5.89 -7.51 -13.65
N HIS A 55 6.29 -7.21 -14.89
CA HIS A 55 6.30 -8.11 -16.04
C HIS A 55 4.89 -8.61 -16.44
N LYS A 56 4.40 -8.16 -17.59
CA LYS A 56 3.10 -8.56 -18.17
C LYS A 56 2.95 -10.05 -18.46
N ASP A 57 4.06 -10.78 -18.58
CA ASP A 57 4.10 -12.25 -18.76
C ASP A 57 4.51 -13.00 -17.49
N GLY A 58 4.80 -12.25 -16.41
CA GLY A 58 5.30 -12.78 -15.14
C GLY A 58 4.35 -12.50 -13.99
N ARG A 59 4.90 -12.01 -12.88
CA ARG A 59 4.18 -11.82 -11.61
C ARG A 59 2.99 -10.87 -11.75
N GLY A 60 3.13 -9.78 -12.49
CA GLY A 60 2.08 -8.78 -12.70
C GLY A 60 0.95 -9.29 -13.57
N GLY A 61 1.28 -9.89 -14.72
CA GLY A 61 0.27 -10.38 -15.66
C GLY A 61 -0.24 -11.77 -15.30
N ASN A 62 0.48 -12.81 -15.73
CA ASN A 62 0.09 -14.21 -15.55
C ASN A 62 -0.13 -14.60 -14.07
N GLY A 63 0.59 -13.98 -13.14
CA GLY A 63 0.42 -14.20 -11.70
C GLY A 63 -0.78 -13.48 -11.10
N LEU A 64 -0.86 -12.15 -11.24
CA LEU A 64 -1.80 -11.32 -10.49
C LEU A 64 -3.06 -10.93 -11.29
N LEU A 65 -2.91 -10.42 -12.51
CA LEU A 65 -3.98 -9.69 -13.22
C LEU A 65 -4.63 -10.45 -14.38
N TYR A 66 -4.09 -11.60 -14.79
CA TYR A 66 -4.56 -12.37 -15.94
C TYR A 66 -6.07 -12.69 -15.88
N ALA A 67 -6.54 -13.15 -14.72
CA ALA A 67 -7.95 -13.47 -14.49
C ALA A 67 -8.86 -12.25 -14.69
N TYR A 68 -8.46 -11.09 -14.16
CA TYR A 68 -9.20 -9.84 -14.26
C TYR A 68 -9.22 -9.31 -15.69
N HIS A 69 -8.09 -9.37 -16.41
CA HIS A 69 -8.02 -8.95 -17.80
C HIS A 69 -8.90 -9.82 -18.71
N ARG A 70 -8.91 -11.14 -18.50
CA ARG A 70 -9.84 -12.03 -19.22
C ARG A 70 -11.30 -11.77 -18.85
N HIS A 71 -11.59 -11.51 -17.58
CA HIS A 71 -12.93 -11.18 -17.12
C HIS A 71 -13.47 -9.95 -17.85
N PHE A 72 -12.74 -8.84 -17.84
CA PHE A 72 -13.15 -7.64 -18.57
C PHE A 72 -13.25 -7.88 -20.08
N ALA A 73 -12.28 -8.58 -20.69
CA ALA A 73 -12.34 -8.87 -22.12
C ALA A 73 -13.57 -9.71 -22.49
N SER A 74 -13.92 -10.70 -21.68
CA SER A 74 -15.11 -11.53 -21.89
C SER A 74 -16.42 -10.73 -21.78
N ARG A 75 -16.40 -9.56 -21.14
CA ARG A 75 -17.52 -8.62 -20.99
C ARG A 75 -17.56 -7.55 -22.09
N GLY A 76 -16.76 -7.67 -23.14
CA GLY A 76 -16.77 -6.73 -24.27
C GLY A 76 -15.97 -5.46 -24.02
N TYR A 77 -14.78 -5.60 -23.43
CA TYR A 77 -13.78 -4.55 -23.31
C TYR A 77 -12.50 -4.99 -24.02
N ALA A 78 -11.81 -4.09 -24.70
CA ALA A 78 -10.39 -4.33 -25.00
C ALA A 78 -9.59 -4.07 -23.73
N VAL A 79 -8.61 -4.92 -23.40
CA VAL A 79 -7.78 -4.71 -22.19
C VAL A 79 -6.32 -4.73 -22.59
N LEU A 80 -5.58 -3.69 -22.20
CA LEU A 80 -4.15 -3.59 -22.48
C LEU A 80 -3.38 -3.51 -21.15
N HIS A 81 -2.53 -4.50 -20.91
CA HIS A 81 -1.54 -4.49 -19.83
C HIS A 81 -0.19 -4.10 -20.42
N LEU A 82 0.35 -2.96 -20.00
CA LEU A 82 1.68 -2.49 -20.38
C LEU A 82 2.70 -2.69 -19.27
N ASP A 83 3.89 -3.15 -19.65
CA ASP A 83 5.09 -2.96 -18.83
C ASP A 83 5.51 -1.50 -18.89
N ILE A 84 5.87 -0.91 -17.75
CA ILE A 84 6.43 0.44 -17.76
C ILE A 84 7.78 0.49 -18.49
N ARG A 85 8.17 1.68 -18.93
CA ARG A 85 9.43 1.93 -19.64
C ARG A 85 10.64 1.27 -18.94
N GLY A 86 11.47 0.59 -19.72
CA GLY A 86 12.68 -0.07 -19.24
C GLY A 86 12.45 -1.34 -18.40
N THR A 87 11.20 -1.78 -18.19
CA THR A 87 10.86 -3.03 -17.49
C THR A 87 10.23 -4.06 -18.44
N GLY A 88 10.26 -5.34 -18.08
CA GLY A 88 9.58 -6.40 -18.84
C GLY A 88 9.94 -6.45 -20.32
N GLY A 89 8.97 -6.33 -21.22
CA GLY A 89 9.22 -6.24 -22.67
C GLY A 89 9.45 -4.81 -23.19
N SER A 90 9.28 -3.79 -22.36
CA SER A 90 9.31 -2.38 -22.79
C SER A 90 10.74 -1.88 -23.07
N GLY A 91 10.83 -1.03 -24.09
CA GLY A 91 12.06 -0.33 -24.46
C GLY A 91 12.34 0.90 -23.60
N GLY A 92 13.40 1.62 -23.98
CA GLY A 92 13.94 2.75 -23.20
C GLY A 92 14.75 2.30 -21.98
N SER A 93 15.43 3.24 -21.34
CA SER A 93 16.23 2.96 -20.14
C SER A 93 15.33 2.73 -18.92
N LEU A 94 15.79 1.87 -18.00
CA LEU A 94 15.16 1.70 -16.69
C LEU A 94 15.13 3.04 -15.99
N MET A 95 13.92 3.50 -15.68
CA MET A 95 13.69 4.72 -14.91
C MET A 95 13.82 4.43 -13.42
N ARG A 96 13.82 5.46 -12.58
CA ARG A 96 13.62 5.27 -11.14
C ARG A 96 12.21 4.73 -10.90
N SER A 97 11.97 4.07 -9.76
CA SER A 97 10.63 3.55 -9.47
C SER A 97 9.61 4.69 -9.31
N MET A 98 8.40 4.53 -9.86
CA MET A 98 7.33 5.55 -9.80
C MET A 98 7.75 6.91 -10.38
N ASP A 99 8.63 6.91 -11.39
CA ASP A 99 9.14 8.16 -11.95
C ASP A 99 8.02 9.03 -12.50
N GLY A 100 8.10 10.34 -12.27
CA GLY A 100 7.09 11.29 -12.70
C GLY A 100 6.77 11.22 -14.20
N ARG A 101 7.70 10.75 -15.04
CA ARG A 101 7.48 10.53 -16.47
C ARG A 101 6.44 9.46 -16.80
N GLU A 102 6.21 8.49 -15.92
CA GLU A 102 5.25 7.41 -16.15
C GLU A 102 3.85 7.94 -16.45
N ARG A 103 3.47 9.10 -15.90
CA ARG A 103 2.20 9.78 -16.21
C ARG A 103 2.11 10.23 -17.67
N LEU A 104 3.23 10.62 -18.29
CA LEU A 104 3.30 11.06 -19.69
C LEU A 104 3.27 9.86 -20.64
N ASP A 105 3.97 8.79 -20.28
CA ASP A 105 3.91 7.53 -21.01
C ASP A 105 2.48 6.95 -20.97
N GLY A 106 1.83 7.01 -19.82
CA GLY A 106 0.43 6.62 -19.67
C GLY A 106 -0.55 7.53 -20.43
N PHE A 107 -0.33 8.85 -20.47
CA PHE A 107 -1.08 9.77 -21.35
C PHE A 107 -0.97 9.34 -22.82
N ALA A 108 0.25 9.12 -23.31
CA ALA A 108 0.49 8.72 -24.69
C ALA A 108 -0.14 7.36 -25.01
N ALA A 109 -0.07 6.41 -24.05
CA ALA A 109 -0.71 5.11 -24.19
C ALA A 109 -2.24 5.22 -24.28
N VAL A 110 -2.89 6.04 -23.45
CA VAL A 110 -4.34 6.27 -23.52
C VAL A 110 -4.76 6.79 -24.90
N GLU A 111 -4.08 7.82 -25.41
CA GLU A 111 -4.43 8.39 -26.72
C GLU A 111 -4.10 7.45 -27.88
N TRP A 112 -3.02 6.66 -27.78
CA TRP A 112 -2.71 5.64 -28.77
C TRP A 112 -3.79 4.54 -28.81
N VAL A 113 -4.24 4.06 -27.65
CA VAL A 113 -5.31 3.06 -27.54
C VAL A 113 -6.61 3.59 -28.14
N ALA A 114 -6.97 4.83 -27.80
CA ALA A 114 -8.19 5.46 -28.29
C ALA A 114 -8.22 5.62 -29.82
N ALA A 115 -7.06 5.72 -30.46
CA ALA A 115 -6.92 5.87 -31.91
C ALA A 115 -6.97 4.54 -32.69
N GLN A 116 -7.04 3.38 -32.01
CA GLN A 116 -7.06 2.09 -32.70
C GLN A 116 -8.45 1.78 -33.29
N ASP A 117 -8.50 1.13 -34.45
CA ASP A 117 -9.77 0.78 -35.13
C ASP A 117 -10.69 -0.12 -34.31
N TRP A 118 -10.12 -0.92 -33.40
CA TRP A 118 -10.87 -1.77 -32.49
C TRP A 118 -11.35 -1.03 -31.24
N CYS A 119 -10.97 0.23 -31.02
CA CYS A 119 -11.37 1.03 -29.86
C CYS A 119 -12.54 1.97 -30.21
N THR A 120 -13.46 2.18 -29.27
CA THR A 120 -14.53 3.18 -29.40
C THR A 120 -14.05 4.62 -29.19
N GLY A 121 -12.80 4.80 -28.75
CA GLY A 121 -12.25 6.06 -28.27
C GLY A 121 -12.43 6.28 -26.76
N ALA A 122 -13.24 5.46 -26.07
CA ALA A 122 -13.40 5.52 -24.62
C ALA A 122 -12.39 4.59 -23.92
N VAL A 123 -11.52 5.18 -23.09
CA VAL A 123 -10.48 4.44 -22.35
C VAL A 123 -10.67 4.63 -20.84
N GLY A 124 -10.57 3.54 -20.09
CA GLY A 124 -10.43 3.58 -18.62
C GLY A 124 -9.03 3.16 -18.19
N ALA A 125 -8.60 3.57 -16.99
CA ALA A 125 -7.35 3.11 -16.39
C ALA A 125 -7.60 2.53 -14.99
N TRP A 126 -6.91 1.44 -14.65
CA TRP A 126 -7.17 0.73 -13.40
C TRP A 126 -5.95 -0.02 -12.88
N GLY A 127 -6.04 -0.40 -11.61
CA GLY A 127 -5.17 -1.40 -11.03
C GLY A 127 -5.08 -1.29 -9.52
N ILE A 128 -4.35 -2.24 -8.95
CA ILE A 128 -4.01 -2.28 -7.53
C ILE A 128 -2.61 -1.73 -7.30
N SER A 129 -2.39 -1.04 -6.19
CA SER A 129 -1.07 -0.58 -5.77
C SER A 129 -0.47 0.35 -6.82
N TYR A 130 0.68 -0.02 -7.39
CA TYR A 130 1.31 0.62 -8.55
C TYR A 130 0.33 0.91 -9.69
N GLY A 131 -0.56 -0.03 -10.04
CA GLY A 131 -1.54 0.18 -11.10
C GLY A 131 -2.60 1.22 -10.72
N GLY A 132 -2.92 1.34 -9.43
CA GLY A 132 -3.78 2.39 -8.92
C GLY A 132 -3.07 3.76 -8.93
N ILE A 133 -1.79 3.81 -8.54
CA ILE A 133 -0.95 5.02 -8.60
C ILE A 133 -0.84 5.51 -10.04
N THR A 134 -0.51 4.65 -10.98
CA THR A 134 -0.40 5.04 -12.40
C THR A 134 -1.77 5.47 -12.95
N SER A 135 -2.88 4.85 -12.53
CA SER A 135 -4.22 5.32 -12.93
C SER A 135 -4.53 6.75 -12.44
N LEU A 136 -4.15 7.09 -11.21
CA LEU A 136 -4.29 8.44 -10.65
C LEU A 136 -3.38 9.43 -11.37
N ALA A 137 -2.11 9.07 -11.56
CA ALA A 137 -1.11 9.91 -12.23
C ALA A 137 -1.50 10.19 -13.70
N ILE A 138 -2.01 9.19 -14.42
CA ILE A 138 -2.54 9.37 -15.77
C ILE A 138 -3.72 10.34 -15.75
N ALA A 139 -4.68 10.16 -14.84
CA ALA A 139 -5.87 11.01 -14.79
C ALA A 139 -5.56 12.49 -14.49
N GLU A 140 -4.54 12.78 -13.67
CA GLU A 140 -4.06 14.14 -13.38
C GLU A 140 -3.58 14.90 -14.64
N THR A 141 -3.08 14.16 -15.64
CA THR A 141 -2.64 14.72 -16.94
C THR A 141 -3.80 15.05 -17.88
N ARG A 142 -5.03 14.62 -17.55
CA ARG A 142 -6.26 14.83 -18.31
C ARG A 142 -6.19 14.41 -19.80
N PRO A 143 -5.88 13.13 -20.12
CA PRO A 143 -6.02 12.64 -21.49
C PRO A 143 -7.47 12.80 -21.97
N PRO A 144 -7.73 13.43 -23.12
CA PRO A 144 -9.09 13.61 -23.65
C PRO A 144 -9.88 12.30 -23.79
N SER A 145 -9.20 11.20 -24.06
CA SER A 145 -9.81 9.90 -24.28
C SER A 145 -10.05 9.09 -22.98
N LEU A 146 -9.55 9.56 -21.83
CA LEU A 146 -9.77 8.91 -20.53
C LEU A 146 -11.16 9.25 -19.98
N GLN A 147 -12.00 8.25 -19.77
CA GLN A 147 -13.41 8.42 -19.38
C GLN A 147 -13.74 7.95 -17.96
N ALA A 148 -12.89 7.14 -17.32
CA ALA A 148 -13.03 6.74 -15.92
C ALA A 148 -11.76 6.06 -15.38
N ILE A 149 -11.57 6.06 -14.07
CA ILE A 149 -10.51 5.29 -13.39
C ILE A 149 -11.03 4.49 -12.19
N VAL A 150 -10.30 3.42 -11.86
CA VAL A 150 -10.50 2.60 -10.66
C VAL A 150 -9.15 2.38 -9.95
N PRO A 151 -8.71 3.32 -9.10
CA PRO A 151 -7.54 3.12 -8.24
C PRO A 151 -7.89 2.24 -7.04
N ILE A 152 -7.17 1.14 -6.89
CA ILE A 152 -7.32 0.19 -5.77
C ILE A 152 -6.06 0.26 -4.90
N HIS A 153 -6.21 0.55 -3.61
CA HIS A 153 -5.11 0.68 -2.63
C HIS A 153 -3.96 1.53 -3.18
N ALA A 154 -4.23 2.81 -3.46
CA ALA A 154 -3.27 3.70 -4.09
C ALA A 154 -3.18 5.04 -3.35
N PRO A 155 -1.97 5.48 -2.98
CA PRO A 155 -1.71 6.82 -2.45
C PRO A 155 -1.49 7.86 -3.57
N THR A 156 -1.42 9.14 -3.18
CA THR A 156 -1.01 10.27 -4.05
C THR A 156 0.38 10.83 -3.73
N ASP A 157 0.95 10.46 -2.58
CA ASP A 157 2.33 10.77 -2.19
C ASP A 157 3.07 9.47 -1.85
N ASN A 158 3.90 9.01 -2.79
CA ASN A 158 4.63 7.76 -2.63
C ASN A 158 5.73 7.84 -1.57
N TYR A 159 6.35 9.02 -1.38
CA TYR A 159 7.41 9.17 -0.40
C TYR A 159 6.85 9.01 1.02
N GLU A 160 5.80 9.77 1.31
CA GLU A 160 5.11 9.76 2.59
C GLU A 160 4.42 8.41 2.86
N SER A 161 3.86 7.78 1.83
CA SER A 161 3.06 6.56 2.01
C SER A 161 3.89 5.27 2.03
N MET A 162 5.10 5.28 1.45
CA MET A 162 5.85 4.04 1.20
C MET A 162 7.31 4.06 1.67
N ILE A 163 7.90 5.21 1.96
CA ILE A 163 9.35 5.30 2.30
C ILE A 163 9.54 5.83 3.71
N VAL A 164 9.07 7.06 3.95
CA VAL A 164 9.23 7.78 5.21
C VAL A 164 7.88 8.34 5.57
N HIS A 165 7.14 7.57 6.37
CA HIS A 165 5.81 7.91 6.81
C HIS A 165 5.89 8.78 8.06
N ARG A 166 5.40 10.02 7.98
CA ARG A 166 5.38 10.99 9.08
C ARG A 166 6.76 11.22 9.69
N GLY A 167 7.77 11.24 8.83
CA GLY A 167 9.18 11.36 9.21
C GLY A 167 9.83 10.05 9.70
N CYS A 168 9.06 8.97 9.88
CA CYS A 168 9.54 7.65 10.30
C CYS A 168 9.80 6.74 9.08
N ARG A 169 11.04 6.28 8.93
CA ARG A 169 11.41 5.39 7.81
C ARG A 169 10.74 4.02 7.96
N LEU A 170 10.00 3.59 6.94
CA LEU A 170 9.39 2.27 6.88
C LEU A 170 10.44 1.18 6.65
N MET A 171 10.28 0.03 7.32
CA MET A 171 11.28 -1.04 7.31
C MET A 171 10.79 -2.29 6.57
N PHE A 172 9.79 -3.01 7.08
CA PHE A 172 9.48 -4.36 6.59
C PHE A 172 9.11 -4.44 5.10
N TRP A 173 8.04 -3.78 4.66
CA TRP A 173 7.63 -3.91 3.26
C TRP A 173 8.61 -3.29 2.26
N PRO A 174 9.08 -2.04 2.41
CA PRO A 174 9.79 -1.40 1.31
C PRO A 174 11.24 -1.91 1.16
N ASP A 175 11.87 -2.49 2.19
CA ASP A 175 13.30 -2.90 2.17
C ASP A 175 13.46 -4.39 1.84
N PRO A 176 13.34 -5.33 2.79
CA PRO A 176 13.61 -6.73 2.52
C PRO A 176 12.55 -7.42 1.67
N HIS A 177 11.34 -6.86 1.59
CA HIS A 177 10.25 -7.48 0.85
C HIS A 177 10.15 -6.95 -0.59
N TRP A 178 9.70 -5.70 -0.80
CA TRP A 178 9.53 -5.15 -2.14
C TRP A 178 10.84 -4.65 -2.75
N GLY A 179 11.61 -3.81 -2.04
CA GLY A 179 12.84 -3.21 -2.56
C GLY A 179 13.86 -4.26 -3.00
N ALA A 180 14.23 -5.18 -2.11
CA ALA A 180 15.13 -6.29 -2.43
C ALA A 180 14.52 -7.26 -3.45
N GLY A 181 13.20 -7.49 -3.41
CA GLY A 181 12.51 -8.37 -4.36
C GLY A 181 12.40 -7.80 -5.78
N MET A 182 12.48 -6.49 -5.95
CA MET A 182 12.48 -5.83 -7.26
C MET A 182 13.84 -5.88 -7.96
N VAL A 183 14.94 -6.02 -7.21
CA VAL A 183 16.29 -6.11 -7.80
C VAL A 183 16.41 -7.20 -8.86
N PRO A 184 16.10 -8.49 -8.59
CA PRO A 184 16.13 -9.50 -9.63
C PRO A 184 15.13 -9.18 -10.75
N SER A 185 13.93 -8.68 -10.43
CA SER A 185 12.93 -8.28 -11.44
C SER A 185 13.47 -7.22 -12.42
N ASN A 186 14.29 -6.26 -11.96
CA ASN A 186 14.92 -5.24 -12.80
C ASN A 186 16.05 -5.80 -13.66
N LEU A 187 16.71 -6.87 -13.21
CA LEU A 187 17.85 -7.51 -13.88
C LEU A 187 17.44 -8.63 -14.85
N MET A 188 16.17 -9.03 -14.88
CA MET A 188 15.68 -10.07 -15.78
C MET A 188 15.56 -9.59 -17.23
N PRO A 189 15.80 -10.48 -18.21
CA PRO A 189 15.41 -10.22 -19.59
C PRO A 189 13.88 -10.15 -19.73
N PRO A 190 13.35 -9.72 -20.90
CA PRO A 190 11.98 -10.02 -21.26
C PRO A 190 11.67 -11.52 -21.03
N LEU A 191 10.49 -11.83 -20.48
CA LEU A 191 10.18 -13.23 -20.14
C LEU A 191 9.74 -14.05 -21.37
N ARG A 192 9.27 -13.36 -22.41
CA ARG A 192 8.87 -13.91 -23.70
C ARG A 192 9.84 -13.48 -24.79
N ASP A 193 10.11 -14.39 -25.74
CA ASP A 193 10.94 -14.15 -26.94
C ASP A 193 12.35 -13.54 -26.67
N ALA A 194 12.90 -13.74 -25.47
CA ALA A 194 14.14 -13.08 -25.02
C ALA A 194 15.44 -13.47 -25.78
N ASP A 195 15.34 -14.33 -26.80
CA ASP A 195 16.48 -14.75 -27.63
C ASP A 195 16.60 -13.93 -28.91
N ASP A 196 15.66 -13.02 -29.18
CA ASP A 196 15.81 -12.06 -30.26
C ASP A 196 16.91 -11.02 -29.92
N SER A 197 17.52 -10.43 -30.95
CA SER A 197 18.64 -9.50 -30.77
C SER A 197 18.26 -8.22 -30.01
N GLU A 198 17.01 -7.76 -30.14
CA GLU A 198 16.53 -6.54 -29.50
C GLU A 198 16.30 -6.78 -27.99
N ALA A 199 15.71 -7.91 -27.62
CA ALA A 199 15.52 -8.35 -26.25
C ALA A 199 16.85 -8.55 -25.52
N LEU A 200 17.87 -9.08 -26.19
CA LEU A 200 19.23 -9.18 -25.66
C LEU A 200 19.89 -7.82 -25.47
N GLU A 201 19.65 -6.86 -26.36
CA GLU A 201 20.11 -5.47 -26.20
C GLU A 201 19.42 -4.79 -25.00
N LEU A 202 18.10 -4.92 -24.89
CA LEU A 202 17.33 -4.42 -23.73
C LEU A 202 17.83 -5.04 -22.43
N TRP A 203 18.10 -6.34 -22.42
CA TRP A 203 18.63 -7.01 -21.23
C TRP A 203 20.01 -6.49 -20.87
N ARG A 204 20.92 -6.33 -21.83
CA ARG A 204 22.26 -5.75 -21.59
C ARG A 204 22.18 -4.34 -21.01
N ASP A 205 21.31 -3.50 -21.54
CA ASP A 205 21.11 -2.15 -21.03
C ASP A 205 20.63 -2.15 -19.58
N ARG A 206 19.74 -3.07 -19.20
CA ARG A 206 19.26 -3.23 -17.82
C ARG A 206 20.35 -3.69 -16.87
N LEU A 207 21.21 -4.61 -17.30
CA LEU A 207 22.30 -5.11 -16.47
C LEU A 207 23.24 -3.98 -16.06
N GLU A 208 23.39 -2.93 -16.88
CA GLU A 208 24.21 -1.74 -16.59
C GLU A 208 23.54 -0.69 -15.68
N GLN A 209 22.26 -0.86 -15.31
CA GLN A 209 21.56 0.10 -14.45
C GLN A 209 21.73 -0.24 -12.96
N ASP A 210 21.62 0.79 -12.13
CA ASP A 210 21.58 0.62 -10.69
C ASP A 210 20.19 0.13 -10.22
N PRO A 211 20.13 -0.81 -9.26
CA PRO A 211 18.87 -1.28 -8.70
C PRO A 211 18.04 -0.18 -8.04
N TRP A 212 16.71 -0.26 -8.19
CA TRP A 212 15.77 0.72 -7.64
C TRP A 212 15.88 0.92 -6.13
N ILE A 213 16.27 -0.09 -5.37
CA ILE A 213 16.38 -0.02 -3.91
C ILE A 213 17.27 1.17 -3.46
N PHE A 214 18.26 1.54 -4.26
CA PHE A 214 19.17 2.63 -3.95
C PHE A 214 18.54 4.02 -4.10
N ASP A 215 17.70 4.21 -5.12
CA ASP A 215 17.02 5.48 -5.32
C ASP A 215 15.76 5.58 -4.47
N TRP A 216 15.07 4.44 -4.29
CA TRP A 216 13.90 4.29 -3.43
C TRP A 216 14.19 4.65 -1.97
N TYR A 217 15.37 4.29 -1.46
CA TYR A 217 15.73 4.56 -0.06
C TYR A 217 16.83 5.60 0.14
N GLY A 218 17.66 5.87 -0.86
CA GLY A 218 18.80 6.79 -0.71
C GLY A 218 18.45 8.24 -1.01
N ALA A 219 17.38 8.48 -1.77
CA ALA A 219 16.97 9.78 -2.25
C ALA A 219 16.41 10.67 -1.11
N PRO A 220 16.99 11.86 -0.86
CA PRO A 220 16.47 12.75 0.16
C PRO A 220 15.10 13.32 -0.25
N PRO A 221 14.19 13.60 0.70
CA PRO A 221 12.83 14.10 0.39
C PRO A 221 12.81 15.37 -0.46
N SER A 222 13.83 16.22 -0.33
CA SER A 222 13.97 17.46 -1.11
C SER A 222 14.35 17.23 -2.58
N GLU A 223 14.69 16.01 -2.97
CA GLU A 223 15.05 15.72 -4.35
C GLU A 223 13.83 15.90 -5.25
N ARG A 224 14.04 16.56 -6.40
CA ARG A 224 13.02 16.80 -7.42
C ARG A 224 12.26 15.54 -7.81
N TYR A 225 12.92 14.39 -7.76
CA TYR A 225 12.32 13.07 -7.96
C TYR A 225 11.03 12.88 -7.17
N TRP A 226 11.03 13.08 -5.84
CA TRP A 226 9.84 12.86 -5.01
C TRP A 226 8.72 13.86 -5.29
N VAL A 227 9.09 15.12 -5.57
CA VAL A 227 8.12 16.15 -5.97
C VAL A 227 7.43 15.77 -7.29
N GLU A 228 8.18 15.21 -8.24
CA GLU A 228 7.66 14.76 -9.53
C GLU A 228 6.85 13.46 -9.46
N GLN A 229 6.87 12.73 -8.34
CA GLN A 229 5.99 11.58 -8.13
C GLN A 229 4.63 11.96 -7.56
N GLY A 230 4.56 13.09 -6.84
CA GLY A 230 3.32 13.57 -6.25
C GLY A 230 2.20 13.73 -7.28
N ILE A 231 0.99 13.36 -6.88
CA ILE A 231 -0.20 13.41 -7.71
C ILE A 231 -1.18 14.46 -7.15
N ASP A 232 -1.47 15.49 -7.93
CA ASP A 232 -2.49 16.49 -7.60
C ASP A 232 -3.90 15.96 -7.95
N ALA A 233 -4.54 15.32 -6.97
CA ALA A 233 -5.89 14.79 -7.12
C ALA A 233 -6.94 15.85 -7.45
N ALA A 234 -6.70 17.14 -7.16
CA ALA A 234 -7.58 18.23 -7.55
C ALA A 234 -7.60 18.49 -9.06
N ARG A 235 -6.72 17.85 -9.84
CA ARG A 235 -6.75 17.88 -11.30
C ARG A 235 -7.56 16.73 -11.92
N ILE A 236 -8.01 15.79 -11.12
CA ILE A 236 -8.74 14.60 -11.59
C ILE A 236 -10.24 14.92 -11.67
N ASP A 237 -10.70 15.10 -12.91
CA ASP A 237 -12.09 15.45 -13.24
C ASP A 237 -12.89 14.27 -13.83
N VAL A 238 -12.21 13.17 -14.19
CA VAL A 238 -12.87 11.95 -14.69
C VAL A 238 -13.57 11.20 -13.54
N PRO A 239 -14.61 10.41 -13.85
CA PRO A 239 -15.21 9.50 -12.89
C PRO A 239 -14.18 8.59 -12.21
N THR A 240 -14.15 8.59 -10.87
CA THR A 240 -13.20 7.80 -10.06
C THR A 240 -13.92 6.89 -9.05
N LEU A 241 -13.69 5.57 -9.14
CA LEU A 241 -14.10 4.61 -8.11
C LEU A 241 -12.86 4.21 -7.29
N VAL A 242 -12.76 4.73 -6.07
CA VAL A 242 -11.69 4.43 -5.12
C VAL A 242 -12.06 3.20 -4.30
N ILE A 243 -11.14 2.23 -4.22
CA ILE A 243 -11.29 1.05 -3.37
C ILE A 243 -10.07 0.98 -2.45
N CYS A 244 -10.28 0.88 -1.14
CA CYS A 244 -9.22 0.77 -0.16
C CYS A 244 -9.62 -0.16 1.00
N GLY A 245 -8.66 -0.59 1.80
CA GLY A 245 -8.89 -1.43 2.98
C GLY A 245 -8.52 -0.70 4.27
N TRP A 246 -9.23 -0.96 5.37
CA TRP A 246 -8.84 -0.44 6.69
C TRP A 246 -7.49 -0.96 7.17
N GLN A 247 -7.13 -2.18 6.73
CA GLN A 247 -5.88 -2.83 7.08
C GLN A 247 -4.79 -2.64 6.01
N ASP A 248 -5.08 -1.80 5.01
CA ASP A 248 -4.15 -1.42 3.94
C ASP A 248 -3.12 -0.39 4.42
N ALA A 249 -2.13 -0.12 3.57
CA ALA A 249 -1.08 0.87 3.82
C ALA A 249 -1.55 2.32 3.54
N TYR A 250 -2.60 2.53 2.74
CA TYR A 250 -2.94 3.87 2.22
C TYR A 250 -4.31 4.45 2.62
N PRO A 251 -5.02 3.99 3.66
CA PRO A 251 -6.34 4.53 3.96
C PRO A 251 -6.30 6.00 4.37
N ASP A 252 -5.20 6.48 4.96
CA ASP A 252 -4.89 7.87 5.27
C ASP A 252 -4.69 8.72 4.00
N SER A 253 -3.89 8.26 3.03
CA SER A 253 -3.73 8.98 1.76
C SER A 253 -5.08 9.10 1.02
N VAL A 254 -5.90 8.03 1.05
CA VAL A 254 -7.26 8.06 0.48
C VAL A 254 -8.13 9.12 1.17
N ASP A 255 -8.07 9.24 2.50
CA ASP A 255 -8.80 10.28 3.25
C ASP A 255 -8.42 11.69 2.78
N GLU A 256 -7.13 11.92 2.52
CA GLU A 256 -6.60 13.20 2.06
C GLU A 256 -7.05 13.55 0.64
N TYR A 257 -6.87 12.65 -0.33
CA TYR A 257 -7.14 12.97 -1.74
C TYR A 257 -8.61 12.82 -2.13
N TRP A 258 -9.40 12.01 -1.41
CA TRP A 258 -10.82 11.79 -1.70
C TRP A 258 -11.59 13.12 -1.76
N SER A 259 -11.31 14.03 -0.83
CA SER A 259 -11.95 15.35 -0.76
C SER A 259 -11.60 16.25 -1.97
N GLN A 260 -10.43 16.04 -2.57
CA GLN A 260 -9.87 16.86 -3.65
C GLN A 260 -10.40 16.48 -5.04
N LEU A 261 -10.78 15.21 -5.23
CA LEU A 261 -11.35 14.69 -6.48
C LEU A 261 -12.60 15.49 -6.90
N ARG A 262 -12.63 15.92 -8.17
CA ARG A 262 -13.68 16.83 -8.72
C ARG A 262 -14.74 16.13 -9.56
N GLY A 263 -14.39 15.02 -10.20
CA GLY A 263 -15.32 14.22 -11.00
C GLY A 263 -16.35 13.43 -10.18
N PRO A 264 -17.31 12.77 -10.84
CA PRO A 264 -18.17 11.78 -10.19
C PRO A 264 -17.34 10.74 -9.45
N LYS A 265 -17.59 10.52 -8.16
CA LYS A 265 -16.72 9.69 -7.34
C LYS A 265 -17.47 8.72 -6.45
N ARG A 266 -16.90 7.53 -6.25
CA ARG A 266 -17.35 6.55 -5.27
C ARG A 266 -16.16 6.01 -4.47
N LEU A 267 -16.41 5.70 -3.21
CA LEU A 267 -15.43 5.19 -2.26
C LEU A 267 -15.95 3.88 -1.65
N LEU A 268 -15.09 2.87 -1.62
CA LEU A 268 -15.35 1.61 -0.95
C LEU A 268 -14.21 1.29 0.00
N TYR A 269 -14.49 1.27 1.30
CA TYR A 269 -13.58 0.76 2.32
C TYR A 269 -14.05 -0.60 2.84
N GLY A 270 -13.22 -1.63 2.70
CA GLY A 270 -13.44 -2.95 3.28
C GLY A 270 -12.43 -3.32 4.36
N PRO A 271 -12.58 -4.46 5.03
CA PRO A 271 -11.66 -4.89 6.09
C PRO A 271 -10.43 -5.61 5.51
N TRP A 272 -9.90 -5.11 4.40
CA TRP A 272 -8.87 -5.78 3.64
C TRP A 272 -7.48 -5.22 3.93
N LYS A 273 -6.48 -6.09 3.78
CA LYS A 273 -5.08 -5.70 3.60
C LYS A 273 -4.84 -5.24 2.15
N HIS A 274 -3.58 -5.08 1.75
CA HIS A 274 -3.16 -4.69 0.41
C HIS A 274 -3.32 -5.82 -0.63
N VAL A 275 -4.57 -6.13 -0.95
CA VAL A 275 -4.94 -7.24 -1.85
C VAL A 275 -6.24 -6.90 -2.57
N MET A 276 -6.46 -7.49 -3.74
CA MET A 276 -7.77 -7.43 -4.39
C MET A 276 -8.86 -7.91 -3.40
N PRO A 277 -9.99 -7.20 -3.24
CA PRO A 277 -11.04 -7.57 -2.30
C PRO A 277 -11.51 -9.02 -2.41
N GLU A 278 -11.49 -9.58 -3.62
CA GLU A 278 -11.89 -10.95 -3.94
C GLU A 278 -10.93 -11.99 -3.35
N HIS A 279 -9.67 -11.60 -3.09
CA HIS A 279 -8.61 -12.46 -2.59
C HIS A 279 -8.29 -12.22 -1.11
N SER A 280 -9.05 -11.37 -0.42
CA SER A 280 -8.84 -11.12 1.00
C SER A 280 -9.02 -12.40 1.81
N ARG A 281 -8.09 -12.69 2.72
CA ARG A 281 -8.24 -13.78 3.71
C ARG A 281 -9.30 -13.46 4.75
N HIS A 282 -9.56 -12.17 4.97
CA HIS A 282 -10.58 -11.67 5.87
C HIS A 282 -11.70 -11.03 5.05
N LEU A 283 -12.87 -11.67 5.04
CA LEU A 283 -14.05 -11.28 4.26
C LEU A 283 -13.77 -11.04 2.76
N PRO A 284 -13.51 -12.09 1.97
CA PRO A 284 -13.47 -11.98 0.51
C PRO A 284 -14.78 -11.34 0.00
N THR A 285 -14.67 -10.30 -0.83
CA THR A 285 -15.81 -9.52 -1.31
C THR A 285 -15.72 -9.35 -2.82
N ASN A 286 -16.83 -9.53 -3.53
CA ASN A 286 -16.91 -9.32 -4.98
C ASN A 286 -17.04 -7.82 -5.31
N ALA A 287 -15.99 -7.05 -5.08
CA ALA A 287 -15.91 -5.65 -5.46
C ALA A 287 -15.85 -5.49 -6.99
N LEU A 288 -15.40 -6.52 -7.72
CA LEU A 288 -15.36 -6.56 -9.18
C LEU A 288 -16.74 -6.37 -9.80
N ALA A 289 -17.83 -6.83 -9.15
CA ALA A 289 -19.18 -6.54 -9.60
C ALA A 289 -19.51 -5.03 -9.60
N LEU A 290 -18.98 -4.27 -8.64
CA LEU A 290 -19.09 -2.80 -8.63
C LEU A 290 -18.22 -2.17 -9.72
N VAL A 291 -17.00 -2.68 -9.91
CA VAL A 291 -16.08 -2.25 -10.98
C VAL A 291 -16.70 -2.47 -12.36
N ASP A 292 -17.33 -3.62 -12.60
CA ASP A 292 -18.05 -3.93 -13.84
C ASP A 292 -19.14 -2.91 -14.15
N ARG A 293 -19.95 -2.57 -13.14
CA ARG A 293 -21.02 -1.57 -13.27
C ARG A 293 -20.44 -0.18 -13.51
N TRP A 294 -19.31 0.15 -12.89
CA TRP A 294 -18.61 1.40 -13.11
C TRP A 294 -18.14 1.54 -14.56
N TRP A 295 -17.51 0.50 -15.12
CA TRP A 295 -17.11 0.49 -16.51
C TRP A 295 -18.31 0.55 -17.47
N ASP A 296 -19.35 -0.24 -17.20
CA ASP A 296 -20.55 -0.25 -18.05
C ASP A 296 -21.20 1.15 -18.08
N ARG A 297 -21.18 1.89 -16.96
CA ARG A 297 -21.71 3.26 -16.89
C ARG A 297 -20.88 4.24 -17.71
N TRP A 298 -19.57 4.29 -17.49
CA TRP A 298 -18.73 5.38 -17.98
C TRP A 298 -18.06 5.11 -19.32
N LEU A 299 -17.80 3.84 -19.65
CA LEU A 299 -17.17 3.47 -20.92
C LEU A 299 -18.17 3.02 -21.98
N LYS A 300 -19.34 2.49 -21.58
CA LYS A 300 -20.41 2.07 -22.51
C LYS A 300 -21.66 2.94 -22.48
N GLY A 301 -21.75 3.89 -21.53
CA GLY A 301 -22.92 4.77 -21.38
C GLY A 301 -24.18 4.04 -20.87
N ILE A 302 -24.05 2.84 -20.29
CA ILE A 302 -25.20 2.05 -19.83
C ILE A 302 -25.77 2.70 -18.55
N ASP A 303 -27.07 2.97 -18.55
CA ASP A 303 -27.75 3.49 -17.36
C ASP A 303 -28.10 2.35 -16.38
N ASN A 304 -27.16 2.05 -15.48
CA ASN A 304 -27.29 1.00 -14.46
C ASN A 304 -27.40 1.54 -13.02
N GLY A 305 -27.55 2.86 -12.88
CA GLY A 305 -27.73 3.56 -11.60
C GLY A 305 -26.51 3.64 -10.67
N VAL A 306 -25.33 3.10 -11.05
CA VAL A 306 -24.14 3.08 -10.19
C VAL A 306 -23.69 4.49 -9.77
N ASP A 307 -23.99 5.51 -10.57
CA ASP A 307 -23.68 6.92 -10.35
C ASP A 307 -24.71 7.66 -9.47
N ARG A 308 -25.80 6.99 -9.06
CA ARG A 308 -26.89 7.56 -8.24
C ARG A 308 -27.08 6.85 -6.90
N GLU A 309 -26.38 5.75 -6.69
CA GLU A 309 -26.30 5.07 -5.40
C GLU A 309 -25.52 5.90 -4.37
N PRO A 310 -25.62 5.59 -3.07
CA PRO A 310 -24.75 6.20 -2.06
C PRO A 310 -23.26 6.13 -2.47
N PRO A 311 -22.54 7.27 -2.42
CA PRO A 311 -21.19 7.36 -2.96
C PRO A 311 -20.15 6.67 -2.09
N VAL A 312 -20.45 6.43 -0.81
CA VAL A 312 -19.51 5.84 0.14
C VAL A 312 -20.07 4.52 0.66
N GLY A 313 -19.31 3.44 0.52
CA GLY A 313 -19.54 2.15 1.16
C GLY A 313 -18.41 1.85 2.13
N ILE A 314 -18.75 1.50 3.38
CA ILE A 314 -17.79 1.17 4.42
C ILE A 314 -18.15 -0.17 5.06
N PHE A 315 -17.15 -0.93 5.44
CA PHE A 315 -17.30 -2.04 6.36
C PHE A 315 -17.10 -1.54 7.80
N VAL A 316 -18.12 -1.65 8.63
CA VAL A 316 -18.07 -1.26 10.04
C VAL A 316 -17.54 -2.43 10.86
N GLN A 317 -16.28 -2.32 11.28
CA GLN A 317 -15.59 -3.35 12.07
C GLN A 317 -16.18 -3.47 13.48
N GLY A 318 -15.98 -4.62 14.12
CA GLY A 318 -16.47 -4.92 15.48
C GLY A 318 -17.91 -5.43 15.50
N VAL A 319 -18.77 -4.92 14.63
CA VAL A 319 -20.10 -5.50 14.32
C VAL A 319 -20.15 -6.25 13.00
N ASP A 320 -19.11 -6.10 12.17
CA ASP A 320 -18.91 -6.77 10.90
C ASP A 320 -20.05 -6.58 9.88
N GLU A 321 -20.48 -5.32 9.71
CA GLU A 321 -21.59 -4.96 8.83
C GLU A 321 -21.19 -3.96 7.73
N TRP A 322 -21.69 -4.17 6.52
CA TRP A 322 -21.59 -3.19 5.44
C TRP A 322 -22.59 -2.05 5.62
N ARG A 323 -22.14 -0.80 5.51
CA ARG A 323 -22.98 0.40 5.58
C ARG A 323 -22.66 1.37 4.46
N SER A 324 -23.70 2.01 3.94
CA SER A 324 -23.54 3.13 3.01
C SER A 324 -23.63 4.48 3.70
N GLU A 325 -22.86 5.45 3.21
CA GLU A 325 -22.84 6.84 3.66
C GLU A 325 -23.00 7.80 2.47
N ARG A 326 -23.46 9.03 2.76
CA ARG A 326 -23.62 10.09 1.75
C ARG A 326 -22.33 10.84 1.47
N GLU A 327 -21.43 10.84 2.44
CA GLU A 327 -20.18 11.61 2.43
C GLU A 327 -19.17 10.91 3.34
N TRP A 328 -17.90 11.26 3.16
CA TRP A 328 -16.80 10.74 3.95
C TRP A 328 -15.88 11.89 4.37
N PRO A 329 -15.51 11.98 5.67
CA PRO A 329 -16.12 11.25 6.79
C PRO A 329 -17.60 11.60 7.00
N PRO A 330 -18.41 10.80 7.72
CA PRO A 330 -19.82 11.13 7.93
C PRO A 330 -20.01 12.46 8.68
N ALA A 331 -20.78 13.43 8.18
CA ALA A 331 -20.90 14.75 8.82
C ALA A 331 -21.60 14.72 10.20
N ARG A 332 -22.29 13.63 10.52
CA ARG A 332 -22.89 13.41 11.86
C ARG A 332 -21.87 13.02 12.93
N GLY A 333 -20.59 12.86 12.58
CA GLY A 333 -19.53 12.58 13.52
C GLY A 333 -19.33 13.74 14.49
N VAL A 334 -19.41 13.46 15.79
CA VAL A 334 -19.18 14.42 16.86
C VAL A 334 -17.83 14.14 17.52
N PRO A 335 -16.91 15.11 17.57
CA PRO A 335 -15.64 14.91 18.25
C PRO A 335 -15.84 14.71 19.75
N SER A 336 -15.27 13.62 20.30
CA SER A 336 -15.22 13.36 21.74
C SER A 336 -13.77 13.27 22.21
N THR A 337 -13.37 14.13 23.15
CA THR A 337 -12.01 14.16 23.69
C THR A 337 -11.91 13.33 24.96
N LEU A 338 -10.88 12.49 25.04
CA LEU A 338 -10.48 11.73 26.22
C LEU A 338 -9.04 12.11 26.60
N PHE A 339 -8.83 12.48 27.85
CA PHE A 339 -7.54 12.88 28.41
C PHE A 339 -6.80 11.67 28.98
N LEU A 340 -5.47 11.71 28.84
CA LEU A 340 -4.57 10.69 29.38
C LEU A 340 -4.21 11.09 30.82
N ALA A 341 -4.57 10.27 31.80
CA ALA A 341 -4.22 10.49 33.20
C ALA A 341 -2.97 9.70 33.60
N ALA A 342 -2.11 10.27 34.44
CA ALA A 342 -0.85 9.61 34.81
C ALA A 342 -1.01 8.24 35.51
N GLY A 343 -2.19 7.98 36.11
CA GLY A 343 -2.58 6.68 36.67
C GLY A 343 -3.05 5.63 35.65
N GLY A 344 -2.92 5.89 34.34
CA GLY A 344 -3.32 4.98 33.27
C GLY A 344 -4.81 5.00 32.93
N ALA A 345 -5.56 6.01 33.39
CA ALA A 345 -6.97 6.18 33.03
C ALA A 345 -7.10 7.01 31.74
N LEU A 346 -8.12 6.67 30.93
CA LEU A 346 -8.54 7.43 29.75
C LEU A 346 -9.99 7.90 29.97
N SER A 347 -10.22 9.21 30.10
CA SER A 347 -11.54 9.75 30.46
C SER A 347 -11.82 11.13 29.88
N SER A 348 -13.10 11.52 29.80
CA SER A 348 -13.49 12.89 29.46
C SER A 348 -13.14 13.91 30.54
N ASP A 349 -12.97 13.46 31.78
CA ASP A 349 -12.55 14.30 32.90
C ASP A 349 -11.08 14.71 32.73
N VAL A 350 -10.81 16.00 32.89
CA VAL A 350 -9.44 16.54 32.84
C VAL A 350 -8.71 16.11 34.12
N PRO A 351 -7.62 15.33 34.03
CA PRO A 351 -6.87 14.91 35.20
C PRO A 351 -6.01 16.06 35.75
N ASP A 352 -5.45 15.87 36.95
CA ASP A 352 -4.38 16.73 37.45
C ASP A 352 -3.14 16.61 36.55
N GLY A 353 -2.35 17.68 36.50
CA GLY A 353 -1.11 17.70 35.72
C GLY A 353 -0.01 16.85 36.36
N ALA A 354 0.38 15.77 35.68
CA ALA A 354 1.47 14.88 36.09
C ALA A 354 2.17 14.24 34.88
N TRP A 355 3.35 13.66 35.12
CA TRP A 355 4.15 12.98 34.10
C TRP A 355 4.12 11.46 34.29
N THR A 356 3.99 10.72 33.20
CA THR A 356 4.18 9.26 33.15
C THR A 356 5.42 8.93 32.36
N THR A 357 6.36 8.22 32.96
CA THR A 357 7.61 7.81 32.30
C THR A 357 7.43 6.51 31.53
N TYR A 358 7.99 6.49 30.32
CA TYR A 358 8.16 5.36 29.43
C TYR A 358 9.65 5.19 29.13
N THR A 359 10.14 3.95 29.16
CA THR A 359 11.48 3.62 28.68
C THR A 359 11.36 2.95 27.33
N TYR A 360 12.09 3.45 26.33
CA TYR A 360 12.08 2.91 24.99
C TYR A 360 12.49 1.43 24.96
N ASP A 361 11.71 0.62 24.26
CA ASP A 361 12.04 -0.77 23.93
C ASP A 361 11.83 -1.01 22.43
N ALA A 362 12.91 -1.31 21.71
CA ALA A 362 12.87 -1.52 20.27
C ALA A 362 12.01 -2.73 19.84
N ARG A 363 11.68 -3.64 20.77
CA ARG A 363 10.88 -4.85 20.50
C ARG A 363 9.39 -4.54 20.35
N ALA A 364 8.91 -3.39 20.82
CA ALA A 364 7.51 -3.02 20.66
C ALA A 364 7.13 -3.02 19.16
N GLY A 365 6.00 -3.63 18.84
CA GLY A 365 5.54 -3.95 17.49
C GLY A 365 5.58 -5.46 17.20
N LEU A 366 6.68 -6.12 17.59
CA LEU A 366 6.97 -7.52 17.23
C LEU A 366 6.55 -8.53 18.31
N GLU A 367 6.29 -8.09 19.54
CA GLU A 367 5.71 -8.99 20.54
C GLU A 367 4.24 -9.31 20.16
N SER A 368 3.59 -8.44 19.38
CA SER A 368 2.45 -8.78 18.51
C SER A 368 2.92 -9.34 17.16
N VAL A 369 2.02 -9.91 16.33
CA VAL A 369 2.40 -10.26 14.94
C VAL A 369 2.99 -9.02 14.24
N ALA A 370 3.98 -9.17 13.37
CA ALA A 370 4.53 -8.03 12.65
C ALA A 370 3.43 -7.32 11.84
N TYR A 371 3.24 -6.02 12.06
CA TYR A 371 2.35 -5.24 11.20
C TYR A 371 2.97 -5.11 9.80
N ASP A 372 2.23 -5.57 8.81
CA ASP A 372 2.51 -5.30 7.41
C ASP A 372 1.22 -5.35 6.60
N ALA A 373 0.82 -4.23 6.01
CA ALA A 373 -0.34 -4.17 5.13
C ALA A 373 -0.12 -4.93 3.82
N CYS A 374 1.12 -5.00 3.34
CA CYS A 374 1.44 -5.29 1.95
C CYS A 374 1.82 -6.76 1.65
N THR A 375 1.91 -7.59 2.69
CA THR A 375 2.03 -9.05 2.58
C THR A 375 0.77 -9.71 3.13
N PRO A 376 -0.24 -10.02 2.29
CA PRO A 376 -1.53 -10.56 2.74
C PRO A 376 -1.44 -11.89 3.48
N SER A 377 -0.31 -12.61 3.35
CA SER A 377 -0.09 -13.88 4.01
C SER A 377 0.37 -13.79 5.46
N VAL A 378 0.92 -12.65 5.89
CA VAL A 378 1.15 -12.33 7.31
C VAL A 378 -0.19 -11.97 7.95
N PRO A 379 -0.60 -12.60 9.06
CA PRO A 379 -1.84 -12.23 9.76
C PRO A 379 -1.83 -10.75 10.18
N TYR A 380 -2.99 -10.11 10.21
CA TYR A 380 -3.12 -8.79 10.82
C TYR A 380 -2.84 -8.90 12.33
N PRO A 381 -2.09 -7.97 12.94
CA PRO A 381 -1.71 -8.06 14.36
C PRO A 381 -2.86 -7.60 15.26
N GLN A 382 -3.93 -8.39 15.25
CA GLN A 382 -5.15 -8.03 15.94
C GLN A 382 -4.92 -7.94 17.45
N ASP A 383 -4.38 -8.98 18.09
CA ASP A 383 -4.13 -8.96 19.54
C ASP A 383 -2.82 -8.20 19.89
N GLN A 384 -2.96 -7.08 20.58
CA GLN A 384 -1.90 -6.19 21.03
C GLN A 384 -1.52 -6.41 22.50
N SER A 385 -2.08 -7.42 23.19
CA SER A 385 -1.88 -7.61 24.63
C SER A 385 -0.41 -7.76 25.03
N ALA A 386 0.43 -8.37 24.18
CA ALA A 386 1.87 -8.49 24.44
C ALA A 386 2.62 -7.17 24.25
N ASP A 387 2.24 -6.40 23.22
CA ASP A 387 2.80 -5.10 22.89
C ASP A 387 2.41 -4.01 23.92
N ASP A 388 1.21 -4.14 24.52
CA ASP A 388 0.75 -3.28 25.61
C ASP A 388 1.69 -3.33 26.83
N LEU A 389 2.41 -4.44 27.04
CA LEU A 389 3.40 -4.59 28.11
C LEU A 389 4.69 -3.81 27.85
N LEU A 390 4.96 -3.48 26.58
CA LEU A 390 6.08 -2.66 26.14
C LEU A 390 5.66 -1.21 25.85
N SER A 391 4.49 -0.80 26.32
CA SER A 391 3.90 0.51 26.06
C SER A 391 3.38 1.15 27.34
N VAL A 392 3.18 2.47 27.34
CA VAL A 392 2.34 3.11 28.36
C VAL A 392 0.90 3.05 27.89
N THR A 393 0.02 2.50 28.71
CA THR A 393 -1.39 2.30 28.35
C THR A 393 -2.32 3.18 29.17
N TYR A 394 -3.31 3.76 28.51
CA TYR A 394 -4.39 4.53 29.10
C TYR A 394 -5.70 3.86 28.73
N THR A 395 -6.44 3.35 29.73
CA THR A 395 -7.66 2.56 29.48
C THR A 395 -8.87 3.27 30.09
N SER A 396 -9.97 3.29 29.35
CA SER A 396 -11.24 3.85 29.85
C SER A 396 -11.89 2.93 30.87
N ALA A 397 -12.89 3.45 31.59
CA ALA A 397 -13.86 2.55 32.22
C ALA A 397 -14.57 1.70 31.14
N PRO A 398 -15.04 0.50 31.48
CA PRO A 398 -15.91 -0.26 30.59
C PRO A 398 -17.11 0.57 30.14
N LEU A 399 -17.38 0.54 28.84
CA LEU A 399 -18.44 1.27 28.20
C LEU A 399 -19.80 0.78 28.68
N SER A 400 -20.67 1.72 29.04
CA SER A 400 -22.06 1.40 29.45
C SER A 400 -22.98 1.07 28.27
N ALA A 401 -22.60 1.49 27.06
CA ALA A 401 -23.28 1.23 25.80
C ALA A 401 -22.25 1.12 24.67
N ALA A 402 -22.64 0.52 23.54
CA ALA A 402 -21.75 0.47 22.38
C ALA A 402 -21.40 1.88 21.88
N LEU A 403 -20.16 2.05 21.42
CA LEU A 403 -19.61 3.31 20.94
C LEU A 403 -19.01 3.10 19.55
N GLU A 404 -19.48 3.86 18.57
CA GLU A 404 -18.93 3.80 17.21
C GLU A 404 -17.94 4.94 16.98
N VAL A 405 -16.76 4.59 16.49
CA VAL A 405 -15.74 5.51 15.98
C VAL A 405 -15.66 5.33 14.47
N THR A 406 -16.11 6.32 13.70
CA THR A 406 -16.06 6.28 12.22
C THR A 406 -15.52 7.60 11.68
N GLY A 407 -14.36 7.54 11.02
CA GLY A 407 -13.60 8.67 10.52
C GLY A 407 -12.14 8.60 11.00
N THR A 408 -11.51 9.77 11.13
CA THR A 408 -10.08 9.91 11.45
C THR A 408 -9.87 10.41 12.89
N PRO A 409 -9.40 9.57 13.83
CA PRO A 409 -9.03 10.01 15.17
C PRO A 409 -7.87 11.02 15.13
N ILE A 410 -7.82 11.91 16.13
CA ILE A 410 -6.73 12.87 16.31
C ILE A 410 -6.15 12.68 17.69
N ILE A 411 -4.83 12.65 17.80
CA ILE A 411 -4.13 12.56 19.07
C ILE A 411 -3.29 13.81 19.28
N ARG A 412 -3.26 14.29 20.53
CA ARG A 412 -2.26 15.23 21.02
C ARG A 412 -1.37 14.52 22.03
N LEU A 413 -0.07 14.54 21.78
CA LEU A 413 0.94 14.14 22.76
C LEU A 413 1.70 15.37 23.23
N VAL A 414 1.76 15.53 24.54
CA VAL A 414 2.62 16.50 25.21
C VAL A 414 3.67 15.71 25.96
N PHE A 415 4.93 15.89 25.58
CA PHE A 415 6.00 15.01 26.02
C PHE A 415 7.30 15.74 26.32
N ALA A 416 8.16 15.09 27.13
CA ALA A 416 9.57 15.41 27.29
C ALA A 416 10.41 14.16 26.99
N THR A 417 11.68 14.36 26.61
CA THR A 417 12.62 13.30 26.26
C THR A 417 14.04 13.70 26.68
N ASP A 418 14.89 12.70 26.94
CA ASP A 418 16.30 12.87 27.32
C ASP A 418 17.28 12.89 26.13
N VAL A 419 16.77 12.79 24.91
CA VAL A 419 17.52 12.90 23.65
C VAL A 419 16.95 13.99 22.75
N GLU A 420 17.60 14.29 21.62
CA GLU A 420 17.01 15.21 20.64
C GLU A 420 15.69 14.66 20.09
N ARG A 421 14.66 15.52 20.05
CA ARG A 421 13.32 15.14 19.58
C ARG A 421 13.28 14.64 18.12
N SER A 422 14.25 15.02 17.29
CA SER A 422 14.39 14.54 15.91
C SER A 422 14.79 13.07 15.83
N ALA A 423 15.32 12.50 16.90
CA ALA A 423 15.79 11.12 16.96
C ALA A 423 14.77 10.14 17.54
N ILE A 424 13.57 10.61 17.91
CA ILE A 424 12.53 9.77 18.52
C ILE A 424 11.35 9.54 17.57
N HIS A 425 10.68 8.42 17.78
CA HIS A 425 9.36 8.15 17.22
C HIS A 425 8.32 8.19 18.33
N LEU A 426 7.11 8.60 17.98
CA LEU A 426 5.93 8.54 18.83
C LEU A 426 4.95 7.59 18.15
N VAL A 427 4.62 6.49 18.81
CA VAL A 427 3.68 5.49 18.29
C VAL A 427 2.45 5.51 19.17
N ALA A 428 1.27 5.60 18.56
CA ALA A 428 -0.01 5.56 19.25
C ALA A 428 -0.90 4.48 18.65
N LYS A 429 -1.43 3.58 19.48
CA LYS A 429 -2.35 2.50 19.09
C LYS A 429 -3.66 2.65 19.86
N LEU A 430 -4.77 2.71 19.14
CA LEU A 430 -6.11 2.64 19.72
C LEU A 430 -6.58 1.19 19.65
N CYS A 431 -6.96 0.63 20.79
CA CYS A 431 -7.35 -0.77 20.94
C CYS A 431 -8.71 -0.91 21.63
N ASP A 432 -9.44 -1.97 21.26
CA ASP A 432 -10.65 -2.44 21.92
C ASP A 432 -10.30 -3.51 22.97
N VAL A 433 -10.53 -3.20 24.25
CA VAL A 433 -10.24 -4.08 25.37
C VAL A 433 -11.49 -4.84 25.78
N TYR A 434 -11.46 -6.15 25.59
CA TYR A 434 -12.53 -7.06 25.94
C TYR A 434 -12.63 -7.23 27.47
N PRO A 435 -13.79 -7.65 28.01
CA PRO A 435 -13.92 -8.03 29.43
C PRO A 435 -12.94 -9.10 29.89
N SER A 436 -12.40 -9.91 28.98
CA SER A 436 -11.36 -10.91 29.25
C SER A 436 -9.97 -10.32 29.46
N GLY A 437 -9.76 -9.04 29.11
CA GLY A 437 -8.46 -8.36 29.13
C GLY A 437 -7.69 -8.40 27.80
N ARG A 438 -8.18 -9.13 26.79
CA ARG A 438 -7.63 -9.10 25.43
C ARG A 438 -7.76 -7.69 24.84
N SER A 439 -6.70 -7.21 24.19
CA SER A 439 -6.61 -5.86 23.60
C SER A 439 -6.48 -5.97 22.08
N ASP A 440 -7.54 -5.67 21.33
CA ASP A 440 -7.52 -5.78 19.87
C ASP A 440 -7.23 -4.42 19.19
N LEU A 441 -6.30 -4.39 18.24
CA LEU A 441 -5.96 -3.20 17.45
C LEU A 441 -7.16 -2.71 16.63
N VAL A 442 -7.49 -1.43 16.77
CA VAL A 442 -8.52 -0.73 15.98
C VAL A 442 -7.89 0.15 14.91
N THR A 443 -6.92 0.96 15.31
CA THR A 443 -6.11 1.82 14.43
C THR A 443 -4.83 2.23 15.15
N PHE A 444 -3.82 2.65 14.42
CA PHE A 444 -2.59 3.19 15.00
C PHE A 444 -2.00 4.26 14.09
N GLU A 445 -1.01 4.98 14.61
CA GLU A 445 -0.12 5.80 13.80
C GLU A 445 1.26 5.97 14.44
N VAL A 446 2.24 6.36 13.62
CA VAL A 446 3.60 6.75 14.01
C VAL A 446 3.87 8.20 13.62
N GLU A 447 4.66 8.92 14.41
CA GLU A 447 5.01 10.32 14.12
C GLU A 447 6.42 10.63 14.64
N ARG A 448 7.24 11.35 13.87
CA ARG A 448 8.58 11.74 14.31
C ARG A 448 8.53 12.96 15.23
N GLY A 449 9.36 12.94 16.29
CA GLY A 449 9.30 13.97 17.33
C GLY A 449 9.74 15.38 16.91
N ASP A 450 10.41 15.57 15.77
CA ASP A 450 10.78 16.91 15.27
C ASP A 450 9.61 17.70 14.70
N HIS A 451 8.48 17.05 14.42
CA HIS A 451 7.23 17.70 14.05
C HIS A 451 6.55 18.39 15.26
N ALA A 452 7.04 18.16 16.48
CA ALA A 452 6.51 18.76 17.70
C ALA A 452 6.94 20.23 17.89
N ILE A 453 6.05 21.03 18.47
CA ILE A 453 6.26 22.45 18.77
C ILE A 453 6.69 22.59 20.23
N ALA A 454 7.67 23.46 20.50
CA ALA A 454 8.12 23.75 21.87
C ALA A 454 7.00 24.45 22.67
N MET A 455 6.74 23.94 23.87
CA MET A 455 5.68 24.43 24.76
C MET A 455 6.21 25.17 26.00
N GLY A 456 7.48 24.93 26.36
CA GLY A 456 8.14 25.58 27.48
C GLY A 456 9.07 24.61 28.21
N GLU A 457 9.34 24.91 29.48
CA GLU A 457 10.20 24.12 30.37
C GLU A 457 9.52 23.92 31.73
N ILE A 458 9.71 22.75 32.34
CA ILE A 458 9.33 22.43 33.73
C ILE A 458 10.53 21.77 34.39
N ASP A 459 10.96 22.27 35.55
CA ASP A 459 12.12 21.77 36.27
C ASP A 459 13.38 21.66 35.37
N ASP A 460 13.59 22.68 34.52
CA ASP A 460 14.64 22.77 33.49
C ASP A 460 14.57 21.68 32.40
N ILE A 461 13.47 20.95 32.31
CA ILE A 461 13.19 19.97 31.25
C ILE A 461 12.31 20.62 30.18
N PRO A 462 12.80 20.79 28.94
CA PRO A 462 11.98 21.25 27.84
C PRO A 462 10.90 20.22 27.49
N TYR A 463 9.72 20.70 27.15
CA TYR A 463 8.63 19.85 26.69
C TYR A 463 7.99 20.39 25.41
N TRP A 464 7.44 19.46 24.65
CA TRP A 464 6.90 19.70 23.31
C TRP A 464 5.47 19.18 23.21
N GLY A 465 4.69 19.79 22.34
CA GLY A 465 3.36 19.35 21.97
C GLY A 465 3.30 19.01 20.49
N ILE A 466 2.66 17.90 20.17
CA ILE A 466 2.38 17.49 18.80
C ILE A 466 0.94 17.03 18.68
N GLU A 467 0.28 17.40 17.59
CA GLU A 467 -1.03 16.92 17.20
C GLU A 467 -0.92 16.22 15.85
N PHE A 468 -1.40 14.99 15.75
CA PHE A 468 -1.41 14.23 14.49
C PHE A 468 -2.67 13.38 14.36
N THR A 469 -3.03 13.06 13.12
CA THR A 469 -4.14 12.17 12.80
C THR A 469 -3.69 10.72 12.92
N MET A 470 -4.59 9.84 13.38
CA MET A 470 -4.39 8.39 13.24
C MET A 470 -4.96 7.93 11.90
N ARG A 471 -4.71 6.68 11.51
CA ARG A 471 -5.35 6.14 10.30
C ARG A 471 -6.88 6.12 10.43
N PRO A 472 -7.62 6.46 9.37
CA PRO A 472 -9.08 6.41 9.39
C PRO A 472 -9.58 4.99 9.63
N THR A 473 -10.73 4.87 10.30
CA THR A 473 -11.36 3.59 10.59
C THR A 473 -12.88 3.73 10.69
N SER A 474 -13.57 2.59 10.70
CA SER A 474 -14.97 2.47 11.13
C SER A 474 -15.06 1.26 12.04
N TYR A 475 -15.28 1.49 13.33
CA TYR A 475 -15.23 0.46 14.37
C TYR A 475 -16.27 0.70 15.47
N VAL A 476 -16.97 -0.35 15.89
CA VAL A 476 -17.89 -0.32 17.02
C VAL A 476 -17.28 -1.06 18.21
N PHE A 477 -17.01 -0.32 19.29
CA PHE A 477 -16.65 -0.87 20.59
C PHE A 477 -17.93 -1.35 21.29
N ALA A 478 -17.96 -2.61 21.72
CA ALA A 478 -19.16 -3.19 22.35
C ALA A 478 -19.39 -2.67 23.78
N ALA A 479 -20.63 -2.75 24.26
CA ALA A 479 -20.92 -2.48 25.68
C ALA A 479 -20.14 -3.47 26.57
N GLY A 480 -19.56 -2.97 27.66
CA GLY A 480 -18.69 -3.73 28.56
C GLY A 480 -17.22 -3.82 28.11
N HIS A 481 -16.90 -3.45 26.87
CA HIS A 481 -15.51 -3.27 26.44
C HIS A 481 -14.97 -1.91 26.89
N ALA A 482 -13.67 -1.69 26.79
CA ALA A 482 -13.03 -0.41 27.10
C ALA A 482 -12.14 0.06 25.94
N LEU A 483 -11.98 1.37 25.78
CA LEU A 483 -11.01 1.93 24.87
C LEU A 483 -9.65 1.96 25.55
N ARG A 484 -8.61 1.51 24.84
CA ARG A 484 -7.22 1.68 25.27
C ARG A 484 -6.45 2.48 24.25
N LEU A 485 -5.69 3.46 24.73
CA LEU A 485 -4.64 4.10 23.98
C LEU A 485 -3.29 3.62 24.52
N SER A 486 -2.51 2.96 23.68
CA SER A 486 -1.15 2.52 23.98
C SER A 486 -0.16 3.43 23.28
N VAL A 487 0.80 3.98 24.03
CA VAL A 487 1.84 4.88 23.52
C VAL A 487 3.21 4.24 23.74
N SER A 488 4.00 4.17 22.67
CA SER A 488 5.37 3.65 22.70
C SER A 488 6.29 4.49 21.81
N GLY A 489 7.57 4.11 21.78
CA GLY A 489 8.58 4.74 20.92
C GLY A 489 9.03 3.87 19.74
N SER A 490 8.44 2.67 19.55
CA SER A 490 8.79 1.72 18.51
C SER A 490 7.56 0.98 17.99
N ASN A 491 7.59 0.61 16.71
CA ASN A 491 6.63 -0.30 16.08
C ASN A 491 7.39 -1.20 15.10
N PHE A 492 8.41 -1.90 15.59
CA PHE A 492 9.24 -2.80 14.79
C PHE A 492 8.43 -4.05 14.36
N PRO A 493 8.53 -4.55 13.12
CA PRO A 493 9.38 -4.08 12.03
C PRO A 493 8.64 -3.15 11.03
N TYR A 494 7.51 -2.55 11.40
CA TYR A 494 6.81 -1.61 10.51
C TYR A 494 7.68 -0.39 10.19
N VAL A 495 8.25 0.24 11.22
CA VAL A 495 9.26 1.31 11.10
C VAL A 495 10.63 0.84 11.54
N TRP A 496 11.67 1.48 11.01
CA TRP A 496 13.03 1.31 11.53
C TRP A 496 13.07 1.75 13.01
N PRO A 497 13.73 0.99 13.89
CA PRO A 497 13.99 1.43 15.26
C PRO A 497 14.83 2.71 15.29
N THR A 498 14.66 3.52 16.34
CA THR A 498 15.55 4.67 16.57
C THR A 498 16.96 4.19 16.91
N PRO A 499 18.03 4.92 16.56
CA PRO A 499 19.39 4.46 16.84
C PRO A 499 19.79 4.56 18.32
N PHE A 500 18.97 5.20 19.16
CA PHE A 500 19.22 5.42 20.58
C PHE A 500 18.14 4.78 21.46
N ASN A 501 18.55 4.40 22.67
CA ASN A 501 17.64 4.16 23.78
C ASN A 501 17.40 5.49 24.53
N TYR A 502 16.16 5.76 24.86
CA TYR A 502 15.73 7.03 25.47
C TYR A 502 14.56 6.83 26.43
N SER A 503 14.27 7.85 27.22
CA SER A 503 13.09 7.92 28.08
C SER A 503 12.11 8.95 27.53
N LEU A 504 10.83 8.61 27.45
CA LEU A 504 9.75 9.56 27.20
C LEU A 504 9.00 9.84 28.50
N GLN A 505 8.61 11.08 28.70
CA GLN A 505 7.63 11.45 29.72
C GLN A 505 6.40 11.99 29.02
N ILE A 506 5.22 11.43 29.31
CA ILE A 506 3.95 11.85 28.73
C ILE A 506 3.20 12.67 29.77
N ARG A 507 2.77 13.87 29.38
CA ARG A 507 2.10 14.82 30.27
C ARG A 507 0.60 14.63 30.26
N SER A 508 0.02 14.61 31.46
CA SER A 508 -1.42 14.72 31.73
C SER A 508 -1.79 16.16 32.13
N GLY A 509 -3.09 16.45 32.24
CA GLY A 509 -3.61 17.75 32.65
C GLY A 509 -4.39 18.47 31.55
N SER A 510 -4.89 19.67 31.87
CA SER A 510 -5.67 20.50 30.92
C SER A 510 -4.89 20.91 29.67
N GLU A 511 -3.58 21.11 29.82
CA GLU A 511 -2.63 21.40 28.73
C GLU A 511 -1.83 20.14 28.31
N GLY A 512 -2.30 18.96 28.71
CA GLY A 512 -1.63 17.68 28.52
C GLY A 512 -2.07 16.95 27.25
N SER A 513 -1.81 15.64 27.27
CA SER A 513 -2.09 14.72 26.16
C SER A 513 -3.55 14.26 26.16
N TRP A 514 -4.11 14.07 24.98
CA TRP A 514 -5.49 13.61 24.77
C TRP A 514 -5.64 12.89 23.44
N VAL A 515 -6.70 12.09 23.29
CA VAL A 515 -7.19 11.57 22.02
C VAL A 515 -8.60 12.07 21.76
N ARG A 516 -8.89 12.46 20.52
CA ARG A 516 -10.19 12.96 20.06
C ARG A 516 -10.73 12.03 19.00
N LEU A 517 -11.87 11.42 19.31
CA LEU A 517 -12.49 10.38 18.49
C LEU A 517 -13.70 10.94 17.72
N PRO A 518 -13.86 10.63 16.43
CA PRO A 518 -15.07 10.95 15.67
C PRO A 518 -16.19 9.97 16.04
N ILE A 519 -16.97 10.30 17.07
CA ILE A 519 -18.07 9.45 17.53
C ILE A 519 -19.27 9.62 16.61
N VAL A 520 -19.77 8.51 16.07
CA VAL A 520 -20.90 8.51 15.14
C VAL A 520 -22.12 7.86 15.80
N GLY A 521 -23.25 8.56 15.77
CA GLY A 521 -24.54 8.00 16.18
C GLY A 521 -25.22 7.21 15.05
N GLU A 522 -26.42 6.68 15.36
CA GLU A 522 -27.25 6.00 14.36
C GLU A 522 -27.51 6.88 13.13
N GLN A 523 -27.60 6.25 11.96
CA GLN A 523 -27.96 6.94 10.72
C GLN A 523 -29.48 7.23 10.73
N GLU A 524 -29.86 8.52 10.70
CA GLU A 524 -31.27 8.96 10.76
C GLU A 524 -32.17 8.27 9.72
N ALA A 525 -31.64 8.07 8.51
CA ALA A 525 -32.30 7.31 7.44
C ALA A 525 -31.35 6.23 6.93
N LYS A 526 -31.65 4.96 7.26
CA LYS A 526 -30.86 3.81 6.80
C LYS A 526 -30.79 3.79 5.27
N LEU A 527 -29.58 3.96 4.74
CA LEU A 527 -29.29 3.77 3.34
C LEU A 527 -29.21 2.28 3.01
N PRO A 528 -29.58 1.85 1.79
CA PRO A 528 -29.28 0.51 1.34
C PRO A 528 -27.77 0.26 1.45
N PRO A 529 -27.32 -0.85 2.07
CA PRO A 529 -25.89 -1.16 2.14
C PRO A 529 -25.32 -1.37 0.74
N PRO A 530 -23.99 -1.26 0.56
CA PRO A 530 -23.37 -1.63 -0.69
C PRO A 530 -23.70 -3.09 -1.02
N SER A 531 -24.17 -3.33 -2.24
CA SER A 531 -24.55 -4.66 -2.69
C SER A 531 -23.42 -5.27 -3.49
N PHE A 532 -22.99 -6.45 -3.06
CA PHE A 532 -22.05 -7.28 -3.82
C PHE A 532 -22.81 -8.49 -4.35
N ALA A 533 -22.52 -8.88 -5.59
CA ALA A 533 -22.92 -10.20 -6.05
C ALA A 533 -22.19 -11.26 -5.21
N GLU A 534 -22.66 -12.51 -5.23
CA GLU A 534 -21.84 -13.61 -4.69
C GLU A 534 -20.45 -13.58 -5.34
N VAL A 535 -19.43 -14.00 -4.59
CA VAL A 535 -18.09 -14.19 -5.13
C VAL A 535 -18.16 -15.37 -6.12
N GLY A 536 -18.58 -15.07 -7.35
CA GLY A 536 -18.61 -16.01 -8.46
C GLY A 536 -17.19 -16.29 -8.92
N GLY A 537 -16.92 -17.55 -9.30
CA GLY A 537 -15.60 -18.05 -9.63
C GLY A 537 -14.92 -17.32 -10.79
N LEU A 538 -14.27 -16.19 -10.48
CA LEU A 538 -13.15 -15.73 -11.27
C LEU A 538 -12.14 -16.87 -11.29
N PRO A 539 -11.70 -17.34 -12.46
CA PRO A 539 -10.63 -18.31 -12.53
C PRO A 539 -9.37 -17.61 -12.04
N ILE A 540 -9.09 -17.73 -10.74
CA ILE A 540 -7.84 -17.32 -10.14
C ILE A 540 -6.76 -18.10 -10.89
N ALA A 541 -5.78 -17.40 -11.47
CA ALA A 541 -4.56 -18.08 -11.87
C ALA A 541 -3.95 -18.62 -10.55
N GLU A 542 -4.11 -19.91 -10.29
CA GLU A 542 -3.40 -20.53 -9.18
C GLU A 542 -1.91 -20.34 -9.44
N MET A 543 -1.27 -19.41 -8.72
CA MET A 543 0.18 -19.49 -8.54
C MET A 543 0.46 -20.88 -8.00
N GLN A 544 1.09 -21.72 -8.81
CA GLN A 544 1.30 -23.11 -8.43
C GLN A 544 2.40 -23.17 -7.36
N GLY A 545 2.15 -23.97 -6.31
CA GLY A 545 3.19 -24.33 -5.34
C GLY A 545 3.64 -23.23 -4.38
N GLY A 546 2.81 -22.21 -4.13
CA GLY A 546 3.15 -21.10 -3.23
C GLY A 546 3.45 -21.52 -1.80
N VAL A 547 4.61 -21.14 -1.26
CA VAL A 547 4.96 -21.28 0.17
C VAL A 547 5.20 -19.90 0.74
N ASP A 548 4.39 -19.49 1.72
CA ASP A 548 4.67 -18.32 2.56
C ASP A 548 4.77 -18.81 4.01
N ARG A 549 5.91 -18.56 4.65
CA ARG A 549 6.16 -18.90 6.06
C ARG A 549 6.85 -17.74 6.75
N TYR A 550 6.46 -17.51 8.00
CA TYR A 550 6.98 -16.42 8.80
C TYR A 550 7.27 -16.90 10.22
N TRP A 551 8.33 -16.34 10.81
CA TRP A 551 8.76 -16.65 12.16
C TRP A 551 9.16 -15.38 12.88
N THR A 552 8.85 -15.35 14.18
CA THR A 552 9.43 -14.39 15.11
C THR A 552 10.42 -15.13 15.98
N HIS A 553 11.62 -14.59 16.14
CA HIS A 553 12.64 -15.13 17.03
C HIS A 553 12.94 -14.12 18.13
N GLN A 554 13.05 -14.62 19.34
CA GLN A 554 13.51 -13.87 20.50
C GLN A 554 14.67 -14.64 21.11
N GLU A 555 15.84 -14.02 21.15
CA GLU A 555 16.96 -14.59 21.88
C GLU A 555 16.71 -14.41 23.40
N ILE A 556 17.01 -15.44 24.20
CA ILE A 556 16.78 -15.40 25.66
C ILE A 556 18.00 -14.80 26.37
N SER A 557 19.20 -15.06 25.84
CA SER A 557 20.49 -14.59 26.38
C SER A 557 20.83 -13.15 26.01
N SER A 558 20.28 -12.66 24.90
CA SER A 558 20.45 -11.30 24.40
C SER A 558 19.06 -10.71 24.16
N ARG A 559 18.89 -9.39 24.21
CA ARG A 559 17.59 -8.76 23.92
C ARG A 559 17.39 -8.55 22.41
N VAL A 560 17.90 -9.48 21.60
CA VAL A 560 17.76 -9.48 20.15
C VAL A 560 16.45 -10.14 19.75
N VAL A 561 15.71 -9.47 18.88
CA VAL A 561 14.52 -10.02 18.24
C VAL A 561 14.62 -9.93 16.72
N SER A 562 14.01 -10.88 16.02
CA SER A 562 13.94 -10.87 14.56
C SER A 562 12.62 -11.36 14.01
N PHE A 563 12.29 -10.85 12.82
CA PHE A 563 11.21 -11.33 11.97
C PHE A 563 11.82 -11.95 10.72
N GLU A 564 11.49 -13.22 10.46
CA GLU A 564 11.98 -13.99 9.32
C GLU A 564 10.81 -14.37 8.41
N GLY A 565 11.01 -14.26 7.09
CA GLY A 565 10.02 -14.66 6.09
C GLY A 565 10.64 -15.45 4.96
N LEU A 566 9.98 -16.54 4.56
CA LEU A 566 10.28 -17.33 3.37
C LEU A 566 9.06 -17.34 2.46
N ARG A 567 9.28 -16.95 1.21
CA ARG A 567 8.26 -16.90 0.17
C ARG A 567 8.75 -17.58 -1.08
N ALA A 568 7.95 -18.44 -1.68
CA ALA A 568 8.27 -19.08 -2.95
C ALA A 568 7.02 -19.24 -3.80
N SER A 569 7.16 -19.08 -5.11
CA SER A 569 6.06 -19.27 -6.06
C SER A 569 6.60 -19.59 -7.46
N THR A 570 5.83 -20.34 -8.25
CA THR A 570 6.11 -20.55 -9.67
C THR A 570 4.99 -19.99 -10.52
N ILE A 571 5.35 -19.25 -11.57
CA ILE A 571 4.45 -18.63 -12.53
C ILE A 571 4.71 -19.26 -13.89
N GLN A 572 3.65 -19.70 -14.57
CA GLN A 572 3.75 -20.12 -15.96
C GLN A 572 3.86 -18.88 -16.85
N VAL A 573 4.92 -18.78 -17.66
CA VAL A 573 5.13 -17.68 -18.61
C VAL A 573 4.49 -18.05 -19.95
N GLU A 574 4.86 -19.21 -20.49
CA GLU A 574 4.31 -19.82 -21.71
C GLU A 574 4.13 -21.32 -21.51
N SER A 575 3.54 -22.06 -22.45
CA SER A 575 3.31 -23.51 -22.31
C SER A 575 4.55 -24.35 -21.97
N ASN A 576 5.74 -23.87 -22.30
CA ASN A 576 7.04 -24.52 -22.12
C ASN A 576 8.05 -23.63 -21.37
N ALA A 577 7.60 -22.53 -20.75
CA ALA A 577 8.44 -21.60 -20.00
C ALA A 577 7.81 -21.24 -18.66
N SER A 578 8.61 -21.23 -17.59
CA SER A 578 8.16 -20.90 -16.23
C SER A 578 9.16 -20.01 -15.51
N LEU A 579 8.66 -19.19 -14.59
CA LEU A 579 9.43 -18.35 -13.70
C LEU A 579 9.21 -18.82 -12.26
N SER A 580 10.24 -19.35 -11.64
CA SER A 580 10.25 -19.66 -10.20
C SER A 580 10.90 -18.53 -9.43
N ILE A 581 10.28 -18.14 -8.32
CA ILE A 581 10.71 -17.04 -7.46
C ILE A 581 10.80 -17.58 -6.04
N SER A 582 11.93 -17.35 -5.37
CA SER A 582 12.13 -17.61 -3.94
C SER A 582 12.72 -16.36 -3.29
N GLN A 583 12.24 -16.00 -2.10
CA GLN A 583 12.72 -14.88 -1.33
C GLN A 583 12.76 -15.29 0.15
N HIS A 584 13.93 -15.20 0.76
CA HIS A 584 14.15 -15.38 2.19
C HIS A 584 14.70 -14.09 2.77
N PHE A 585 14.08 -13.58 3.83
CA PHE A 585 14.54 -12.36 4.48
C PHE A 585 14.46 -12.44 6.00
N VAL A 586 15.33 -11.67 6.65
CA VAL A 586 15.39 -11.50 8.10
C VAL A 586 15.55 -10.02 8.42
N LEU A 587 14.69 -9.51 9.30
CA LEU A 587 14.80 -8.21 9.94
C LEU A 587 15.20 -8.42 11.38
N SER A 588 16.18 -7.70 11.90
CA SER A 588 16.66 -7.89 13.28
C SER A 588 16.95 -6.57 13.98
N VAL A 589 16.74 -6.54 15.30
CA VAL A 589 17.17 -5.45 16.18
C VAL A 589 17.65 -6.01 17.52
N ASP A 590 18.74 -5.45 18.02
CA ASP A 590 19.21 -5.61 19.40
C ASP A 590 18.59 -4.50 20.25
N ALA A 591 17.70 -4.82 21.20
CA ALA A 591 17.01 -3.80 21.97
C ALA A 591 17.94 -2.97 22.87
N ASP A 592 19.12 -3.49 23.21
CA ASP A 592 20.12 -2.75 23.99
C ASP A 592 21.00 -1.86 23.08
N HIS A 593 21.04 -2.17 21.78
CA HIS A 593 21.83 -1.48 20.77
C HIS A 593 21.02 -1.29 19.47
N PRO A 594 19.94 -0.50 19.48
CA PRO A 594 18.99 -0.45 18.36
C PRO A 594 19.59 0.15 17.08
N SER A 595 20.70 0.90 17.16
CA SER A 595 21.50 1.32 16.01
C SER A 595 22.08 0.17 15.18
N ARG A 596 22.06 -1.07 15.69
CA ARG A 596 22.46 -2.29 14.96
C ARG A 596 21.32 -2.95 14.19
N ALA A 597 20.13 -2.33 14.16
CA ALA A 597 19.03 -2.80 13.34
C ALA A 597 19.47 -2.99 11.89
N ASN A 598 19.07 -4.09 11.28
CA ASN A 598 19.42 -4.42 9.90
C ASN A 598 18.41 -5.38 9.28
N THR A 599 18.43 -5.43 7.95
CA THR A 599 17.73 -6.42 7.15
C THR A 599 18.73 -7.19 6.30
N ARG A 600 18.40 -8.46 6.03
CA ARG A 600 19.14 -9.33 5.13
C ARG A 600 18.15 -10.07 4.26
N THR A 601 18.37 -10.07 2.96
CA THR A 601 17.48 -10.74 2.01
C THR A 601 18.30 -11.52 1.00
N HIS A 602 17.89 -12.76 0.75
CA HIS A 602 18.36 -13.60 -0.33
C HIS A 602 17.18 -13.89 -1.27
N THR A 603 17.30 -13.51 -2.53
CA THR A 603 16.25 -13.73 -3.55
C THR A 603 16.81 -14.52 -4.71
N GLU A 604 16.10 -15.55 -5.15
CA GLU A 604 16.43 -16.35 -6.32
C GLU A 604 15.28 -16.34 -7.32
N TRP A 605 15.57 -15.99 -8.57
CA TRP A 605 14.64 -16.07 -9.69
C TRP A 605 15.22 -17.03 -10.73
N THR A 606 14.42 -18.00 -11.16
CA THR A 606 14.78 -18.97 -12.19
C THR A 606 13.78 -18.89 -13.32
N LEU A 607 14.20 -18.36 -14.47
CA LEU A 607 13.46 -18.47 -15.73
C LEU A 607 13.94 -19.73 -16.44
N ASP A 608 13.06 -20.73 -16.51
CA ASP A 608 13.29 -21.98 -17.21
C ASP A 608 12.47 -21.99 -18.50
N ARG A 609 13.15 -22.06 -19.65
CA ARG A 609 12.55 -22.05 -20.99
C ARG A 609 13.40 -22.90 -21.94
N PRO A 610 12.87 -23.33 -23.11
CA PRO A 610 13.56 -24.32 -23.96
C PRO A 610 14.90 -23.84 -24.50
N ALA A 611 15.06 -22.53 -24.69
CA ALA A 611 16.25 -21.93 -25.26
C ALA A 611 17.36 -21.73 -24.21
N ALA A 612 16.99 -21.40 -22.97
CA ALA A 612 17.93 -21.20 -21.89
C ALA A 612 17.28 -21.21 -20.50
N ARG A 613 18.00 -21.68 -19.49
CA ARG A 613 17.76 -21.49 -18.07
C ARG A 613 18.60 -20.32 -17.58
N ILE A 614 17.93 -19.34 -16.97
CA ILE A 614 18.54 -18.15 -16.39
C ILE A 614 18.26 -18.15 -14.90
N GLU A 615 19.31 -18.07 -14.10
CA GLU A 615 19.22 -18.05 -12.64
C GLU A 615 19.81 -16.72 -12.14
N THR A 616 18.97 -15.91 -11.49
CA THR A 616 19.37 -14.64 -10.89
C THR A 616 19.29 -14.77 -9.37
N ARG A 617 20.42 -14.67 -8.67
CA ARG A 617 20.52 -14.69 -7.21
C ARG A 617 20.94 -13.32 -6.72
N VAL A 618 20.27 -12.81 -5.70
CA VAL A 618 20.55 -11.47 -5.16
C VAL A 618 20.58 -11.54 -3.64
N ASP A 619 21.70 -11.09 -3.06
CA ASP A 619 21.86 -10.85 -1.64
C ASP A 619 21.81 -9.36 -1.36
N THR A 620 20.94 -8.94 -0.45
CA THR A 620 20.80 -7.55 -0.02
C THR A 620 20.99 -7.44 1.49
N ILE A 621 21.79 -6.47 1.94
CA ILE A 621 21.93 -6.12 3.35
C ILE A 621 21.69 -4.61 3.48
N THR A 622 20.74 -4.24 4.32
CA THR A 622 20.43 -2.84 4.61
C THR A 622 20.59 -2.58 6.10
N THR A 623 21.20 -1.45 6.44
CA THR A 623 21.22 -0.86 7.79
C THR A 623 20.57 0.51 7.72
N LEU A 624 20.51 1.21 8.86
CA LEU A 624 20.03 2.59 8.88
C LEU A 624 20.83 3.50 7.92
N THR A 625 22.12 3.25 7.74
CA THR A 625 23.07 4.16 7.06
C THR A 625 23.67 3.62 5.78
N GLU A 626 23.46 2.34 5.43
CA GLU A 626 24.06 1.73 4.24
C GLU A 626 23.14 0.65 3.64
N ALA A 627 23.11 0.54 2.31
CA ALA A 627 22.57 -0.61 1.60
C ALA A 627 23.66 -1.23 0.71
N ARG A 628 23.73 -2.56 0.69
CA ARG A 628 24.62 -3.35 -0.15
C ARG A 628 23.82 -4.40 -0.91
N VAL A 629 24.13 -4.56 -2.18
CA VAL A 629 23.49 -5.53 -3.08
C VAL A 629 24.59 -6.29 -3.82
N HIS A 630 24.52 -7.62 -3.77
CA HIS A 630 25.33 -8.51 -4.58
C HIS A 630 24.40 -9.30 -5.49
N ALA A 631 24.60 -9.24 -6.81
CA ALA A 631 23.81 -9.98 -7.78
C ALA A 631 24.67 -10.93 -8.62
N GLU A 632 24.17 -12.15 -8.77
CA GLU A 632 24.73 -13.20 -9.57
C GLU A 632 23.72 -13.65 -10.62
N ILE A 633 24.11 -13.67 -11.89
CA ILE A 633 23.30 -14.23 -12.97
C ILE A 633 24.07 -15.34 -13.65
N ASP A 634 23.48 -16.53 -13.71
CA ASP A 634 23.98 -17.68 -14.44
C ASP A 634 23.10 -17.98 -15.65
N LEU A 635 23.73 -18.33 -16.77
CA LEU A 635 23.08 -18.77 -18.01
C LEU A 635 23.52 -20.22 -18.27
N GLU A 636 22.56 -21.15 -18.34
CA GLU A 636 22.86 -22.58 -18.50
C GLU A 636 23.84 -23.13 -17.44
N GLY A 637 23.71 -22.65 -16.20
CA GLY A 637 24.59 -23.00 -15.09
C GLY A 637 26.02 -22.45 -15.18
N SER A 638 26.31 -21.58 -16.16
CA SER A 638 27.59 -20.89 -16.29
C SER A 638 27.48 -19.44 -15.85
N PRO A 639 28.46 -18.87 -15.12
CA PRO A 639 28.44 -17.47 -14.73
C PRO A 639 28.34 -16.53 -15.92
N TYR A 640 27.35 -15.64 -15.90
CA TYR A 640 27.11 -14.64 -16.94
C TYR A 640 27.44 -13.23 -16.45
N VAL A 641 26.83 -12.81 -15.33
CA VAL A 641 27.08 -11.51 -14.69
C VAL A 641 27.28 -11.69 -13.19
N ARG A 642 28.18 -10.88 -12.64
CA ARG A 642 28.41 -10.69 -11.21
C ARG A 642 28.54 -9.19 -10.96
N LYS A 643 27.72 -8.62 -10.08
CA LYS A 643 27.74 -7.18 -9.76
C LYS A 643 27.58 -6.94 -8.27
N ASP A 644 28.31 -5.94 -7.80
CA ASP A 644 28.30 -5.47 -6.42
C ASP A 644 27.97 -3.99 -6.41
N TRP A 645 27.01 -3.61 -5.59
CA TRP A 645 26.67 -2.23 -5.31
C TRP A 645 26.72 -1.99 -3.80
N SER A 646 27.18 -0.81 -3.42
CA SER A 646 27.10 -0.29 -2.05
C SER A 646 26.83 1.21 -2.13
N ARG A 647 25.85 1.68 -1.36
CA ARG A 647 25.55 3.10 -1.22
C ARG A 647 25.27 3.43 0.24
N ALA A 648 25.74 4.60 0.66
CA ALA A 648 25.29 5.20 1.91
C ALA A 648 23.82 5.64 1.76
N MET A 649 23.03 5.38 2.79
CA MET A 649 21.64 5.81 2.87
C MET A 649 21.62 7.18 3.55
N SER A 650 20.89 8.14 2.97
CA SER A 650 20.72 9.42 3.64
C SER A 650 19.93 9.19 4.93
N GLU A 651 20.42 9.76 6.04
CA GLU A 651 19.58 9.96 7.22
C GLU A 651 18.46 10.89 6.76
N GLY A 652 17.25 10.36 6.58
CA GLY A 652 16.11 11.15 6.13
C GLY A 652 15.85 12.29 7.11
N GLY A 653 16.39 13.47 6.83
CA GLY A 653 16.17 14.64 7.65
C GLY A 653 17.10 15.77 7.26
N HIS A 654 16.57 16.75 6.53
CA HIS A 654 16.86 18.17 6.74
C HIS A 654 15.65 18.99 6.28
N GLY A 655 15.23 19.91 7.16
CA GLY A 655 14.04 20.76 7.18
C GLY A 655 13.31 21.06 5.87
N ARG A 656 11.97 21.13 5.95
CA ARG A 656 11.16 21.95 5.03
C ARG A 656 11.76 23.35 5.06
N GLY A 657 12.50 23.69 4.00
CA GLY A 657 12.99 25.05 3.79
C GLY A 657 11.82 26.01 3.84
N GLU A 658 11.97 27.06 4.64
CA GLU A 658 11.07 28.21 4.64
C GLU A 658 10.79 28.61 3.18
N GLN A 659 9.51 28.60 2.79
CA GLN A 659 9.09 29.32 1.60
C GLN A 659 9.40 30.80 1.83
N VAL A 660 10.48 31.28 1.22
CA VAL A 660 10.67 32.71 1.01
C VAL A 660 9.63 33.11 -0.05
N VAL A 661 8.62 33.81 0.45
CA VAL A 661 7.55 34.62 -0.17
C VAL A 661 7.65 34.85 -1.67
#